data_AF-A0A1V5HQC9-F1
#
_entry.id   AF-A0A1V5HQC9-F1
#
_cell.length_a   1.000
_cell.length_b   1.000
_cell.length_c   1.000
_cell.angle_alpha   90.00
_cell.angle_beta   90.00
_cell.angle_gamma   90.00
#
_symmetry.space_group_name_H-M   'P 1'
#
loop_
_entity.id
_entity.type
_entity.pdbx_description
1 polymer ?
#
loop_
_entity_poly.entity_id
_entity_poly.type
_entity_poly.pdbx_seq_one_letter_code
_entity_poly.pdbx_strand_id
1 'polypeptide(L)'
;MKKILLTFLLLLLITVGIGCGNENDQLPTISHPTSAYFTVVEGGQTYSTSRENIYNRLKNQVGLTTMLDMIDRDLLKATPKGDTNYWDAITTTQILTAIDDAVFVNGKEGLSEEEIHEKLSAHYDSLLLNYGLLDTVDIHDYYHLTLAKKLYVEDLVRARYAEKDFTDTEYENIYNNNYKPHYQALIVTYPTQKTLDNALLQLGVKIVDGVWQKATTSVALTEQEIVATFIALYNNQHAYELSDYPNATLTLVDGEEYDSSSGSIVFDLTKIDELSYTHTELNNFQGELINLFTKMGNYPEAGFYTTSPKIYKNGSRYLLALKIAQDQATLESVKAEIREKLIKAAVTTSLIETETINLRSAHALKIYDKPLETTYVAKVEAAKLTFKPTKKSSDHLVFATDVQTYSADDLFEKMNRRYGINIAISELDYLRLINSQTFNNIYDLNTKTVFDKTTWDVILQQVKDEKANFNNDVYAEYGYPKSYGWTKFLQDIYSVNSEEELSQYYLYLEIRDRFTASLGDLSTATETSALWSFYQNQMQKVVDDYYSVKGVHLLIAHYEGSNLVNPSKWTDYQKAMAEEFYRAIMNYLKTESGTYVEKLQALELAFAKAPVFVATKPQTTAGQDVIDGINYTFKDIEIAKYKSAGLTILYQDLGTFVNGTMVAEFSDAVRTLWKTDPTSKTPTVYGLNPDGQKNWSYLVTEFGYHVYVNLESYPLSGWEVDKYIPTLEQIQLYLEDPSTDGLTVAQKTAITTYFTPIKTELTGTNNVSAQSYRQMMTANISFQMATFTNADFLRQMALKLATYEDQLKYR
;
A
#
# COMPACT_ATOMS: atom_id res chain seq x y z
N MET A 1 24.28 -11.77 21.54
CA MET A 1 23.65 -10.45 21.25
C MET A 1 24.62 -9.43 20.66
N LYS A 2 25.82 -9.18 21.23
CA LYS A 2 26.81 -8.21 20.68
C LYS A 2 27.18 -8.43 19.20
N LYS A 3 27.34 -9.69 18.75
CA LYS A 3 27.55 -10.02 17.32
C LYS A 3 26.37 -9.62 16.43
N ILE A 4 25.12 -9.76 16.91
CA ILE A 4 23.89 -9.46 16.16
C ILE A 4 23.61 -7.95 16.11
N LEU A 5 23.93 -7.21 17.18
CA LEU A 5 23.84 -5.75 17.22
C LEU A 5 24.84 -5.10 16.25
N LEU A 6 26.06 -5.65 16.17
CA LEU A 6 27.06 -5.22 15.19
C LEU A 6 26.64 -5.61 13.76
N THR A 7 26.05 -6.80 13.53
CA THR A 7 25.51 -7.20 12.21
C THR A 7 24.40 -6.26 11.72
N PHE A 8 23.54 -5.73 12.59
CA PHE A 8 22.52 -4.75 12.23
C PHE A 8 23.09 -3.34 11.97
N LEU A 9 24.13 -2.92 12.69
CA LEU A 9 24.87 -1.68 12.40
C LEU A 9 25.69 -1.79 11.09
N LEU A 10 26.24 -2.98 10.79
CA LEU A 10 27.01 -3.30 9.58
C LEU A 10 26.15 -3.46 8.31
N LEU A 11 24.85 -3.77 8.45
CA LEU A 11 23.94 -3.96 7.29
C LEU A 11 23.41 -2.64 6.69
N LEU A 12 23.66 -1.49 7.33
CA LEU A 12 23.26 -0.16 6.84
C LEU A 12 24.42 0.72 6.33
N LEU A 13 25.67 0.24 6.38
CA LEU A 13 26.84 1.00 5.93
C LEU A 13 27.78 0.07 5.12
N ILE A 14 27.57 -0.01 3.81
CA ILE A 14 28.61 -0.46 2.89
C ILE A 14 29.60 0.70 2.74
N THR A 15 30.48 0.90 3.72
CA THR A 15 31.66 1.76 3.58
C THR A 15 32.83 0.91 3.10
N VAL A 16 33.17 1.07 1.82
CA VAL A 16 34.39 0.53 1.21
C VAL A 16 35.60 1.08 1.97
N GLY A 17 36.47 0.18 2.45
CA GLY A 17 37.66 0.52 3.23
C GLY A 17 38.55 1.55 2.52
N ILE A 18 38.81 2.67 3.20
CA ILE A 18 39.66 3.75 2.70
C ILE A 18 41.13 3.43 3.02
N GLY A 19 41.92 3.17 1.98
CA GLY A 19 43.37 3.16 2.02
C GLY A 19 43.98 4.55 2.18
N CYS A 20 45.07 4.61 2.94
CA CYS A 20 45.94 5.73 3.33
C CYS A 20 45.87 7.05 2.52
N GLY A 21 45.65 8.16 3.24
CA GLY A 21 46.12 9.51 2.89
C GLY A 21 46.90 10.10 4.08
N ASN A 22 48.01 10.79 3.81
CA ASN A 22 48.95 11.29 4.82
C ASN A 22 48.33 12.36 5.75
N GLU A 23 48.78 12.39 7.01
CA GLU A 23 48.34 13.28 8.11
C GLU A 23 48.57 14.80 7.92
N ASN A 24 48.94 15.28 6.72
CA ASN A 24 49.36 16.68 6.50
C ASN A 24 48.45 17.50 5.56
N ASP A 25 47.32 16.97 5.09
CA ASP A 25 46.39 17.74 4.26
C ASP A 25 45.42 18.54 5.14
N GLN A 26 45.43 19.87 5.03
CA GLN A 26 44.42 20.74 5.65
C GLN A 26 43.03 20.39 5.07
N LEU A 27 42.11 19.97 5.95
CA LEU A 27 40.72 19.67 5.60
C LEU A 27 39.86 20.94 5.64
N PRO A 28 38.86 21.08 4.76
CA PRO A 28 37.93 22.20 4.80
C PRO A 28 37.13 22.24 6.11
N THR A 29 37.12 23.40 6.77
CA THR A 29 36.40 23.62 8.04
C THR A 29 35.35 24.72 7.91
N ILE A 30 34.24 24.57 8.63
CA ILE A 30 33.19 25.59 8.71
C ILE A 30 33.62 26.78 9.55
N SER A 31 33.01 27.94 9.32
CA SER A 31 33.20 29.11 10.18
C SER A 31 32.59 28.89 11.57
N HIS A 32 33.31 29.34 12.61
CA HIS A 32 32.90 29.22 14.02
C HIS A 32 32.55 27.78 14.47
N PRO A 33 33.45 26.79 14.29
CA PRO A 33 33.16 25.36 14.52
C PRO A 33 32.75 25.05 15.97
N THR A 34 33.32 25.77 16.93
CA THR A 34 33.09 25.57 18.37
C THR A 34 31.84 26.28 18.91
N SER A 35 31.16 27.11 18.10
CA SER A 35 29.93 27.75 18.52
C SER A 35 28.80 26.74 18.67
N ALA A 36 27.85 27.01 19.57
CA ALA A 36 26.69 26.15 19.77
C ALA A 36 25.81 26.13 18.50
N TYR A 37 25.36 24.95 18.11
CA TYR A 37 24.38 24.76 17.04
C TYR A 37 22.95 24.88 17.59
N PHE A 38 22.68 24.22 18.72
CA PHE A 38 21.50 24.47 19.55
C PHE A 38 21.85 24.38 21.03
N THR A 39 20.99 24.96 21.85
CA THR A 39 21.01 24.84 23.31
C THR A 39 19.64 24.39 23.80
N VAL A 40 19.61 23.52 24.81
CA VAL A 40 18.40 23.00 25.42
C VAL A 40 18.42 23.28 26.90
N VAL A 41 17.30 23.74 27.44
CA VAL A 41 17.10 23.93 28.88
C VAL A 41 15.98 23.00 29.36
N GLU A 42 16.34 22.01 30.19
CA GLU A 42 15.41 21.04 30.77
C GLU A 42 15.80 20.76 32.23
N GLY A 43 14.84 20.76 33.15
CA GLY A 43 15.08 20.41 34.56
C GLY A 43 16.12 21.28 35.29
N GLY A 44 16.34 22.52 34.84
CA GLY A 44 17.37 23.42 35.38
C GLY A 44 18.79 23.14 34.87
N GLN A 45 18.98 22.15 34.01
CA GLN A 45 20.23 21.87 33.31
C GLN A 45 20.21 22.52 31.92
N THR A 46 21.39 22.91 31.45
CA THR A 46 21.59 23.42 30.08
C THR A 46 22.62 22.55 29.39
N TYR A 47 22.25 21.99 28.23
CA TYR A 47 23.16 21.23 27.39
C TYR A 47 23.10 21.73 25.95
N SER A 48 24.17 21.52 25.21
CA SER A 48 24.36 22.06 23.86
C SER A 48 25.22 21.14 23.01
N THR A 49 25.06 21.23 21.70
CA THR A 49 25.93 20.59 20.70
C THR A 49 26.60 21.66 19.85
N SER A 50 27.81 21.42 19.35
CA SER A 50 28.55 22.40 18.53
C SER A 50 28.15 22.33 17.05
N ARG A 51 28.43 23.39 16.29
CA ARG A 51 28.25 23.41 14.82
C ARG A 51 29.14 22.38 14.14
N GLU A 52 30.36 22.17 14.62
CA GLU A 52 31.29 21.18 14.08
C GLU A 52 30.76 19.75 14.20
N ASN A 53 30.18 19.38 15.35
CA ASN A 53 29.60 18.05 15.55
C ASN A 53 28.47 17.79 14.52
N ILE A 54 27.55 18.73 14.38
CA ILE A 54 26.42 18.61 13.46
C ILE A 54 26.89 18.59 12.00
N TYR A 55 27.85 19.46 11.64
CA TYR A 55 28.44 19.46 10.29
C TYR A 55 29.09 18.13 9.95
N ASN A 56 29.88 17.54 10.85
CA ASN A 56 30.55 16.26 10.60
C ASN A 56 29.53 15.12 10.44
N ARG A 57 28.48 15.08 11.29
CA ARG A 57 27.39 14.10 11.16
C ARG A 57 26.65 14.25 9.82
N LEU A 58 26.30 15.48 9.43
CA LEU A 58 25.66 15.76 8.14
C LEU A 58 26.57 15.39 6.96
N LYS A 59 27.85 15.78 7.00
CA LYS A 59 28.81 15.49 5.93
C LYS A 59 28.97 14.00 5.70
N ASN A 60 29.05 13.22 6.77
CA ASN A 60 29.19 11.77 6.70
C ASN A 60 27.94 11.07 6.17
N GLN A 61 26.73 11.57 6.50
CA GLN A 61 25.47 10.94 6.09
C GLN A 61 24.99 11.39 4.70
N VAL A 62 25.09 12.69 4.39
CA VAL A 62 24.44 13.31 3.22
C VAL A 62 25.35 14.26 2.43
N GLY A 63 26.62 14.40 2.83
CA GLY A 63 27.56 15.36 2.24
C GLY A 63 27.80 15.14 0.75
N LEU A 64 28.09 13.89 0.33
CA LEU A 64 28.31 13.59 -1.08
C LEU A 64 27.08 13.89 -1.93
N THR A 65 25.90 13.39 -1.54
CA THR A 65 24.67 13.59 -2.31
C THR A 65 24.30 15.06 -2.42
N THR A 66 24.39 15.82 -1.32
CA THR A 66 24.10 17.26 -1.32
C THR A 66 25.08 18.03 -2.21
N MET A 67 26.38 17.72 -2.14
CA MET A 67 27.40 18.29 -3.00
C MET A 67 27.09 18.04 -4.48
N LEU A 68 26.74 16.80 -4.85
CA LEU A 68 26.44 16.45 -6.23
C LEU A 68 25.20 17.17 -6.75
N ASP A 69 24.14 17.32 -5.95
CA ASP A 69 22.95 18.08 -6.32
C ASP A 69 23.27 19.57 -6.57
N MET A 70 24.11 20.17 -5.72
CA MET A 70 24.56 21.56 -5.89
C MET A 70 25.35 21.73 -7.20
N ILE A 71 26.29 20.82 -7.47
CA ILE A 71 27.08 20.82 -8.71
C ILE A 71 26.15 20.67 -9.92
N ASP A 72 25.30 19.64 -9.93
CA ASP A 72 24.46 19.33 -11.08
C ASP A 72 23.52 20.48 -11.43
N ARG A 73 22.94 21.14 -10.41
CA ARG A 73 22.10 22.32 -10.61
C ARG A 73 22.85 23.41 -11.37
N ASP A 74 24.05 23.76 -10.92
CA ASP A 74 24.81 24.85 -11.50
C ASP A 74 25.35 24.50 -12.89
N LEU A 75 25.74 23.25 -13.11
CA LEU A 75 26.16 22.78 -14.44
C LEU A 75 24.99 22.76 -15.42
N LEU A 76 23.79 22.34 -15.02
CA LEU A 76 22.60 22.37 -15.87
C LEU A 76 22.15 23.80 -16.19
N LYS A 77 22.41 24.77 -15.29
CA LYS A 77 22.23 26.20 -15.55
C LYS A 77 23.27 26.76 -16.54
N ALA A 78 24.50 26.25 -16.49
CA ALA A 78 25.58 26.69 -17.37
C ALA A 78 25.57 26.01 -18.75
N THR A 79 24.95 24.83 -18.86
CA THR A 79 24.94 24.03 -20.10
C THR A 79 23.86 24.54 -21.06
N PRO A 80 24.22 25.02 -22.27
CA PRO A 80 23.25 25.57 -23.22
C PRO A 80 22.25 24.54 -23.74
N LYS A 81 21.00 24.97 -23.94
CA LYS A 81 19.93 24.25 -24.65
C LYS A 81 19.16 25.23 -25.53
N GLY A 82 19.49 25.25 -26.82
CA GLY A 82 18.95 26.26 -27.74
C GLY A 82 19.28 27.67 -27.26
N ASP A 83 18.25 28.52 -27.10
CA ASP A 83 18.39 29.90 -26.62
C ASP A 83 18.36 30.04 -25.08
N THR A 84 18.33 28.91 -24.34
CA THR A 84 18.30 28.87 -22.86
C THR A 84 19.33 27.85 -22.32
N ASN A 85 19.11 27.31 -21.12
CA ASN A 85 19.87 26.22 -20.51
C ASN A 85 18.93 25.10 -20.01
N TYR A 86 19.49 23.95 -19.63
CA TYR A 86 18.70 22.78 -19.22
C TYR A 86 17.91 22.99 -17.92
N TRP A 87 18.36 23.89 -17.05
CA TRP A 87 17.61 24.24 -15.84
C TRP A 87 16.40 25.11 -16.20
N ASP A 88 16.61 26.28 -16.82
CA ASP A 88 15.55 27.24 -17.12
C ASP A 88 14.57 26.77 -18.21
N ALA A 89 14.91 25.69 -18.94
CA ALA A 89 13.99 25.03 -19.87
C ALA A 89 12.84 24.28 -19.16
N ILE A 90 12.95 23.99 -17.86
CA ILE A 90 11.89 23.34 -17.09
C ILE A 90 10.90 24.38 -16.59
N THR A 91 9.64 24.21 -16.98
CA THR A 91 8.54 25.11 -16.59
C THR A 91 7.92 24.70 -15.27
N THR A 92 7.28 25.65 -14.57
CA THR A 92 6.48 25.36 -13.37
C THR A 92 5.37 24.35 -13.64
N THR A 93 4.74 24.40 -14.82
CA THR A 93 3.71 23.42 -15.21
C THR A 93 4.27 22.00 -15.25
N GLN A 94 5.48 21.79 -15.81
CA GLN A 94 6.10 20.46 -15.84
C GLN A 94 6.44 19.96 -14.43
N ILE A 95 6.86 20.84 -13.52
CA ILE A 95 7.11 20.51 -12.12
C ILE A 95 5.80 20.06 -11.44
N LEU A 96 4.72 20.83 -11.62
CA LEU A 96 3.41 20.49 -11.05
C LEU A 96 2.84 19.19 -11.63
N THR A 97 2.98 18.95 -12.93
CA THR A 97 2.60 17.68 -13.55
C THR A 97 3.41 16.52 -12.98
N ALA A 98 4.72 16.68 -12.77
CA ALA A 98 5.53 15.62 -12.18
C ALA A 98 5.16 15.32 -10.72
N ILE A 99 4.71 16.34 -9.96
CA ILE A 99 4.15 16.16 -8.63
C ILE A 99 2.81 15.42 -8.72
N ASP A 100 1.91 15.85 -9.61
CA ASP A 100 0.61 15.21 -9.82
C ASP A 100 0.76 13.74 -10.24
N ASP A 101 1.65 13.43 -11.19
CA ASP A 101 1.92 12.06 -11.65
C ASP A 101 2.46 11.17 -10.52
N ALA A 102 3.21 11.75 -9.56
CA ALA A 102 3.72 11.04 -8.40
C ALA A 102 2.63 10.75 -7.35
N VAL A 103 1.65 11.65 -7.20
CA VAL A 103 0.56 11.53 -6.22
C VAL A 103 -0.62 10.71 -6.77
N PHE A 104 -0.95 10.90 -8.05
CA PHE A 104 -2.16 10.39 -8.69
C PHE A 104 -1.82 9.42 -9.82
N VAL A 105 -1.12 8.33 -9.49
CA VAL A 105 -0.70 7.28 -10.46
C VAL A 105 -1.87 6.72 -11.28
N ASN A 106 -3.08 6.68 -10.69
CA ASN A 106 -4.31 6.18 -11.33
C ASN A 106 -5.24 7.33 -11.81
N GLY A 107 -4.74 8.55 -11.92
CA GLY A 107 -5.54 9.73 -12.24
C GLY A 107 -6.31 10.30 -11.05
N LYS A 108 -7.02 11.41 -11.30
CA LYS A 108 -7.84 12.14 -10.32
C LYS A 108 -9.34 11.83 -10.44
N GLU A 109 -9.72 11.01 -11.42
CA GLU A 109 -11.11 10.70 -11.74
C GLU A 109 -11.80 10.00 -10.56
N GLY A 110 -12.99 10.50 -10.18
CA GLY A 110 -13.75 9.96 -9.05
C GLY A 110 -13.30 10.42 -7.66
N LEU A 111 -12.29 11.29 -7.54
CA LEU A 111 -11.87 11.88 -6.27
C LEU A 111 -12.54 13.24 -6.04
N SER A 112 -12.94 13.51 -4.80
CA SER A 112 -13.38 14.82 -4.32
C SER A 112 -12.20 15.80 -4.14
N GLU A 113 -12.49 17.09 -4.04
CA GLU A 113 -11.48 18.13 -3.78
C GLU A 113 -10.75 17.91 -2.43
N GLU A 114 -11.47 17.40 -1.43
CA GLU A 114 -10.92 17.09 -0.11
C GLU A 114 -9.94 15.90 -0.18
N GLU A 115 -10.31 14.82 -0.86
CA GLU A 115 -9.41 13.67 -1.08
C GLU A 115 -8.15 14.05 -1.88
N ILE A 116 -8.27 14.96 -2.85
CA ILE A 116 -7.13 15.49 -3.60
C ILE A 116 -6.19 16.27 -2.68
N HIS A 117 -6.75 17.12 -1.81
CA HIS A 117 -5.96 17.91 -0.86
C HIS A 117 -5.25 17.03 0.16
N GLU A 118 -5.94 16.04 0.74
CA GLU A 118 -5.36 15.08 1.70
C GLU A 118 -4.21 14.29 1.09
N LYS A 119 -4.38 13.75 -0.14
CA LYS A 119 -3.32 13.02 -0.84
C LYS A 119 -2.09 13.88 -1.12
N LEU A 120 -2.30 15.14 -1.51
CA LEU A 120 -1.19 16.06 -1.77
C LEU A 120 -0.46 16.44 -0.47
N SER A 121 -1.20 16.70 0.62
CA SER A 121 -0.61 16.99 1.93
C SER A 121 0.20 15.81 2.44
N ALA A 122 -0.35 14.59 2.36
CA ALA A 122 0.34 13.37 2.76
C ALA A 122 1.62 13.14 1.94
N HIS A 123 1.60 13.43 0.64
CA HIS A 123 2.79 13.37 -0.20
C HIS A 123 3.87 14.37 0.26
N TYR A 124 3.51 15.63 0.54
CA TYR A 124 4.46 16.63 1.02
C TYR A 124 5.02 16.28 2.40
N ASP A 125 4.20 15.78 3.31
CA ASP A 125 4.66 15.30 4.61
C ASP A 125 5.62 14.10 4.45
N SER A 126 5.36 13.21 3.50
CA SER A 126 6.28 12.11 3.18
C SER A 126 7.62 12.60 2.63
N LEU A 127 7.63 13.68 1.83
CA LEU A 127 8.85 14.28 1.30
C LEU A 127 9.67 14.97 2.38
N LEU A 128 9.02 15.62 3.34
CA LEU A 128 9.66 16.15 4.54
C LEU A 128 10.28 15.02 5.39
N LEU A 129 9.55 13.94 5.63
CA LEU A 129 10.02 12.83 6.46
C LEU A 129 11.19 12.07 5.82
N ASN A 130 11.11 11.78 4.52
CA ASN A 130 12.06 10.93 3.82
C ASN A 130 13.26 11.68 3.23
N TYR A 131 13.04 12.89 2.73
CA TYR A 131 14.06 13.68 2.01
C TYR A 131 14.41 15.00 2.70
N GLY A 132 13.66 15.40 3.72
CA GLY A 132 13.93 16.64 4.44
C GLY A 132 13.53 17.91 3.68
N LEU A 133 12.59 17.80 2.73
CA LEU A 133 12.11 18.95 1.97
C LEU A 133 11.09 19.73 2.82
N LEU A 134 11.47 20.91 3.31
CA LEU A 134 10.72 21.63 4.36
C LEU A 134 9.45 22.30 3.83
N ASP A 135 9.55 22.86 2.62
CA ASP A 135 8.53 23.70 2.03
C ASP A 135 8.37 23.42 0.53
N THR A 136 7.39 24.08 -0.09
CA THR A 136 7.11 23.93 -1.52
C THR A 136 8.27 24.38 -2.39
N VAL A 137 9.15 25.28 -1.92
CA VAL A 137 10.34 25.69 -2.66
C VAL A 137 11.34 24.54 -2.73
N ASP A 138 11.60 23.87 -1.61
CA ASP A 138 12.47 22.69 -1.57
C ASP A 138 11.94 21.55 -2.43
N ILE A 139 10.62 21.32 -2.42
CA ILE A 139 9.94 20.31 -3.24
C ILE A 139 10.06 20.67 -4.73
N HIS A 140 9.77 21.91 -5.10
CA HIS A 140 9.88 22.36 -6.49
C HIS A 140 11.32 22.25 -6.99
N ASP A 141 12.31 22.67 -6.19
CA ASP A 141 13.73 22.55 -6.54
C ASP A 141 14.16 21.09 -6.76
N TYR A 142 13.65 20.15 -5.96
CA TYR A 142 13.91 18.72 -6.12
C TYR A 142 13.39 18.17 -7.45
N TYR A 143 12.13 18.46 -7.78
CA TYR A 143 11.53 18.05 -9.06
C TYR A 143 12.18 18.77 -10.25
N HIS A 144 12.53 20.05 -10.08
CA HIS A 144 13.24 20.83 -11.10
C HIS A 144 14.57 20.18 -11.46
N LEU A 145 15.41 19.87 -10.47
CA LEU A 145 16.69 19.20 -10.70
C LEU A 145 16.51 17.84 -11.37
N THR A 146 15.51 17.07 -10.93
CA THR A 146 15.21 15.74 -11.48
C THR A 146 14.80 15.82 -12.95
N LEU A 147 13.91 16.75 -13.30
CA LEU A 147 13.45 16.98 -14.66
C LEU A 147 14.56 17.54 -15.56
N ALA A 148 15.38 18.47 -15.05
CA ALA A 148 16.50 19.03 -15.81
C ALA A 148 17.56 17.97 -16.15
N LYS A 149 17.90 17.10 -15.19
CA LYS A 149 18.78 15.94 -15.42
C LYS A 149 18.21 15.01 -16.49
N LYS A 150 16.92 14.70 -16.41
CA LYS A 150 16.22 13.85 -17.38
C LYS A 150 16.22 14.47 -18.78
N LEU A 151 15.91 15.75 -18.90
CA LEU A 151 15.89 16.49 -20.17
C LEU A 151 17.27 16.53 -20.83
N TYR A 152 18.32 16.78 -20.05
CA TYR A 152 19.70 16.73 -20.54
C TYR A 152 20.04 15.38 -21.17
N VAL A 153 19.73 14.29 -20.47
CA VAL A 153 20.02 12.93 -20.95
C VAL A 153 19.10 12.55 -22.12
N GLU A 154 17.85 13.00 -22.11
CA GLU A 154 16.91 12.76 -23.20
C GLU A 154 17.40 13.38 -24.52
N ASP A 155 17.94 14.60 -24.50
CA ASP A 155 18.52 15.22 -25.70
C ASP A 155 19.76 14.44 -26.21
N LEU A 156 20.61 13.95 -25.30
CA LEU A 156 21.75 13.10 -25.67
C LEU A 156 21.30 11.78 -26.31
N VAL A 157 20.25 11.17 -25.77
CA VAL A 157 19.62 9.96 -26.34
C VAL A 157 19.02 10.28 -27.71
N ARG A 158 18.29 11.40 -27.84
CA ARG A 158 17.72 11.85 -29.13
C ARG A 158 18.79 12.05 -30.19
N ALA A 159 19.91 12.67 -29.84
CA ALA A 159 21.05 12.84 -30.74
C ALA A 159 21.64 11.49 -31.15
N ARG A 160 21.85 10.57 -30.20
CA ARG A 160 22.34 9.20 -30.45
C ARG A 160 21.45 8.43 -31.42
N TYR A 161 20.12 8.54 -31.28
CA TYR A 161 19.14 7.85 -32.12
C TYR A 161 18.65 8.67 -33.32
N ALA A 162 19.24 9.84 -33.58
CA ALA A 162 19.06 10.56 -34.84
C ALA A 162 19.95 9.97 -35.95
N GLU A 163 21.16 9.50 -35.59
CA GLU A 163 22.12 8.91 -36.52
C GLU A 163 21.85 7.43 -36.82
N LYS A 164 21.28 6.72 -35.85
CA LYS A 164 20.87 5.31 -35.98
C LYS A 164 19.58 5.10 -35.20
N ASP A 165 18.47 4.93 -35.92
CA ASP A 165 17.18 4.70 -35.29
C ASP A 165 17.12 3.31 -34.61
N PHE A 166 16.09 3.09 -33.80
CA PHE A 166 15.81 1.79 -33.20
C PHE A 166 15.57 0.72 -34.27
N THR A 167 15.86 -0.53 -33.93
CA THR A 167 15.68 -1.67 -34.83
C THR A 167 14.20 -1.97 -35.08
N ASP A 168 13.87 -2.55 -36.24
CA ASP A 168 12.50 -2.96 -36.56
C ASP A 168 11.94 -3.92 -35.49
N THR A 169 12.77 -4.82 -34.95
CA THR A 169 12.39 -5.71 -33.86
C THR A 169 11.98 -4.96 -32.58
N GLU A 170 12.64 -3.84 -32.24
CA GLU A 170 12.24 -3.01 -31.09
C GLU A 170 10.89 -2.34 -31.33
N TYR A 171 10.66 -1.80 -32.52
CA TYR A 171 9.37 -1.26 -32.93
C TYR A 171 8.26 -2.32 -32.88
N GLU A 172 8.50 -3.49 -33.46
CA GLU A 172 7.56 -4.62 -33.46
C GLU A 172 7.24 -5.09 -32.04
N ASN A 173 8.23 -5.18 -31.16
CA ASN A 173 8.02 -5.58 -29.77
C ASN A 173 7.11 -4.60 -29.03
N ILE A 174 7.37 -3.30 -29.12
CA ILE A 174 6.51 -2.28 -28.48
C ILE A 174 5.12 -2.28 -29.14
N TYR A 175 5.04 -2.39 -30.46
CA TYR A 175 3.77 -2.43 -31.18
C TYR A 175 2.92 -3.62 -30.72
N ASN A 176 3.48 -4.83 -30.81
CA ASN A 176 2.79 -6.06 -30.46
C ASN A 176 2.38 -6.08 -29.00
N ASN A 177 3.14 -5.44 -28.10
CA ASN A 177 2.80 -5.38 -26.68
C ASN A 177 1.70 -4.36 -26.36
N ASN A 178 1.67 -3.21 -27.04
CA ASN A 178 0.84 -2.08 -26.63
C ASN A 178 -0.36 -1.78 -27.55
N TYR A 179 -0.32 -2.20 -28.82
CA TYR A 179 -1.36 -1.87 -29.80
C TYR A 179 -2.09 -3.15 -30.19
N LYS A 180 -2.87 -3.66 -29.25
CA LYS A 180 -3.69 -4.86 -29.42
C LYS A 180 -4.99 -4.53 -30.17
N PRO A 181 -5.60 -5.49 -30.87
CA PRO A 181 -6.90 -5.26 -31.51
C PRO A 181 -7.99 -4.95 -30.48
N HIS A 182 -8.89 -4.08 -30.88
CA HIS A 182 -10.18 -3.84 -30.24
C HIS A 182 -11.25 -4.60 -31.04
N TYR A 183 -12.26 -5.10 -30.34
CA TYR A 183 -13.29 -5.95 -30.91
C TYR A 183 -14.65 -5.42 -30.56
N GLN A 184 -15.55 -5.40 -31.54
CA GLN A 184 -16.97 -5.16 -31.31
C GLN A 184 -17.72 -6.48 -31.44
N ALA A 185 -18.40 -6.93 -30.38
CA ALA A 185 -19.00 -8.25 -30.35
C ALA A 185 -20.19 -8.36 -29.38
N LEU A 186 -21.13 -9.25 -29.68
CA LEU A 186 -22.10 -9.74 -28.69
C LEU A 186 -21.53 -10.99 -28.05
N ILE A 187 -21.37 -10.96 -26.72
CA ILE A 187 -20.88 -12.10 -25.93
C ILE A 187 -21.92 -12.39 -24.84
N VAL A 188 -22.53 -13.56 -24.88
CA VAL A 188 -23.50 -14.00 -23.87
C VAL A 188 -23.01 -15.25 -23.18
N THR A 189 -23.18 -15.32 -21.85
CA THR A 189 -22.60 -16.39 -21.03
C THR A 189 -23.55 -16.96 -20.02
N TYR A 190 -23.44 -18.28 -19.83
CA TYR A 190 -24.26 -19.06 -18.93
C TYR A 190 -23.40 -20.01 -18.09
N PRO A 191 -23.72 -20.24 -16.81
CA PRO A 191 -22.95 -21.14 -15.95
C PRO A 191 -22.99 -22.61 -16.39
N THR A 192 -24.08 -23.03 -17.04
CA THR A 192 -24.29 -24.42 -17.48
C THR A 192 -24.90 -24.47 -18.88
N GLN A 193 -24.73 -25.61 -19.58
CA GLN A 193 -25.42 -25.87 -20.85
C GLN A 193 -26.94 -25.74 -20.68
N LYS A 194 -27.48 -26.28 -19.58
CA LYS A 194 -28.92 -26.25 -19.29
C LYS A 194 -29.46 -24.82 -19.18
N THR A 195 -28.73 -23.91 -18.52
CA THR A 195 -29.14 -22.51 -18.41
C THR A 195 -29.12 -21.78 -19.75
N LEU A 196 -28.15 -22.10 -20.63
CA LEU A 196 -28.13 -21.58 -21.99
C LEU A 196 -29.29 -22.13 -22.83
N ASP A 197 -29.52 -23.44 -22.77
CA ASP A 197 -30.63 -24.09 -23.48
C ASP A 197 -31.98 -23.50 -23.05
N ASN A 198 -32.16 -23.28 -21.74
CA ASN A 198 -33.36 -22.64 -21.21
C ASN A 198 -33.55 -21.22 -21.76
N ALA A 199 -32.48 -20.40 -21.83
CA ALA A 199 -32.55 -19.05 -22.38
C ALA A 199 -32.91 -19.05 -23.87
N LEU A 200 -32.35 -19.98 -24.66
CA LEU A 200 -32.72 -20.18 -26.06
C LEU A 200 -34.17 -20.64 -26.22
N LEU A 201 -34.64 -21.56 -25.36
CA LEU A 201 -36.02 -22.04 -25.36
C LEU A 201 -37.02 -20.94 -25.00
N GLN A 202 -36.67 -20.02 -24.08
CA GLN A 202 -37.47 -18.82 -23.78
C GLN A 202 -37.67 -17.92 -25.00
N LEU A 203 -36.76 -18.00 -25.99
CA LEU A 203 -36.84 -17.29 -27.28
C LEU A 203 -37.40 -18.18 -28.41
N GLY A 204 -37.80 -19.42 -28.11
CA GLY A 204 -38.31 -20.37 -29.11
C GLY A 204 -37.24 -20.94 -30.04
N VAL A 205 -35.98 -20.96 -29.61
CA VAL A 205 -34.81 -21.41 -30.37
C VAL A 205 -34.13 -22.61 -29.70
N LYS A 206 -33.47 -23.47 -30.49
CA LYS A 206 -32.56 -24.51 -30.01
C LYS A 206 -31.38 -24.68 -30.98
N ILE A 207 -30.26 -25.20 -30.49
CA ILE A 207 -29.08 -25.53 -31.31
C ILE A 207 -28.91 -27.05 -31.30
N VAL A 208 -28.86 -27.68 -32.48
CA VAL A 208 -28.61 -29.12 -32.63
C VAL A 208 -27.53 -29.32 -33.68
N ASP A 209 -26.46 -30.02 -33.31
CA ASP A 209 -25.30 -30.29 -34.18
C ASP A 209 -24.73 -29.04 -34.90
N GLY A 210 -24.74 -27.90 -34.21
CA GLY A 210 -24.28 -26.62 -34.73
C GLY A 210 -25.28 -25.87 -35.62
N VAL A 211 -26.48 -26.41 -35.81
CA VAL A 211 -27.57 -25.78 -36.56
C VAL A 211 -28.53 -25.10 -35.59
N TRP A 212 -28.68 -23.79 -35.74
CA TRP A 212 -29.67 -23.00 -35.02
C TRP A 212 -31.03 -23.22 -35.68
N GLN A 213 -32.02 -23.66 -34.92
CA GLN A 213 -33.35 -23.99 -35.44
C GLN A 213 -34.48 -23.59 -34.48
N LYS A 214 -35.67 -23.37 -35.04
CA LYS A 214 -36.90 -23.06 -34.27
C LYS A 214 -37.23 -24.25 -33.37
N ALA A 215 -37.48 -24.01 -32.09
CA ALA A 215 -37.68 -25.06 -31.10
C ALA A 215 -38.88 -25.97 -31.43
N THR A 216 -39.97 -25.35 -31.93
CA THR A 216 -41.25 -26.01 -32.22
C THR A 216 -41.27 -26.75 -33.55
N THR A 217 -40.63 -26.21 -34.60
CA THR A 217 -40.72 -26.77 -35.97
C THR A 217 -39.43 -27.44 -36.44
N SER A 218 -38.30 -27.24 -35.76
CA SER A 218 -36.96 -27.70 -36.18
C SER A 218 -36.53 -27.17 -37.57
N VAL A 219 -37.08 -26.03 -37.99
CA VAL A 219 -36.65 -25.31 -39.20
C VAL A 219 -35.42 -24.47 -38.86
N ALA A 220 -34.39 -24.54 -39.70
CA ALA A 220 -33.17 -23.75 -39.54
C ALA A 220 -33.45 -22.24 -39.56
N LEU A 221 -32.79 -21.48 -38.69
CA LEU A 221 -32.88 -20.02 -38.66
C LEU A 221 -32.09 -19.42 -39.83
N THR A 222 -32.58 -18.30 -40.34
CA THR A 222 -31.83 -17.40 -41.21
C THR A 222 -30.74 -16.66 -40.41
N GLU A 223 -29.72 -16.12 -41.08
CA GLU A 223 -28.68 -15.32 -40.42
C GLU A 223 -29.28 -14.13 -39.65
N GLN A 224 -30.30 -13.47 -40.20
CA GLN A 224 -31.00 -12.36 -39.54
C GLN A 224 -31.76 -12.81 -38.28
N GLU A 225 -32.41 -13.98 -38.31
CA GLU A 225 -33.02 -14.56 -37.10
C GLU A 225 -31.96 -14.94 -36.05
N ILE A 226 -30.77 -15.37 -36.47
CA ILE A 226 -29.64 -15.66 -35.55
C ILE A 226 -29.16 -14.36 -34.88
N VAL A 227 -28.91 -13.30 -35.66
CA VAL A 227 -28.49 -11.98 -35.13
C VAL A 227 -29.55 -11.44 -34.17
N ALA A 228 -30.83 -11.50 -34.51
CA ALA A 228 -31.93 -11.10 -33.63
C ALA A 228 -31.97 -11.93 -32.32
N THR A 229 -31.65 -13.23 -32.39
CA THR A 229 -31.55 -14.08 -31.20
C THR A 229 -30.38 -13.67 -30.31
N PHE A 230 -29.22 -13.30 -30.87
CA PHE A 230 -28.09 -12.78 -30.11
C PHE A 230 -28.43 -11.47 -29.39
N ILE A 231 -29.09 -10.53 -30.07
CA ILE A 231 -29.57 -9.27 -29.46
C ILE A 231 -30.53 -9.57 -28.30
N ALA A 232 -31.49 -10.48 -28.49
CA ALA A 232 -32.45 -10.83 -27.45
C ALA A 232 -31.78 -11.51 -26.24
N LEU A 233 -30.81 -12.41 -26.45
CA LEU A 233 -30.06 -13.02 -25.36
C LEU A 233 -29.25 -11.98 -24.57
N TYR A 234 -28.62 -11.03 -25.28
CA TYR A 234 -27.87 -9.94 -24.67
C TYR A 234 -28.80 -9.03 -23.84
N ASN A 235 -29.90 -8.56 -24.40
CA ASN A 235 -30.92 -7.78 -23.69
C ASN A 235 -31.44 -8.52 -22.44
N ASN A 236 -31.74 -9.82 -22.54
CA ASN A 236 -32.18 -10.60 -21.37
C ASN A 236 -31.13 -10.66 -20.26
N GLN A 237 -29.84 -10.74 -20.61
CA GLN A 237 -28.76 -10.87 -19.65
C GLN A 237 -28.38 -9.52 -19.00
N HIS A 238 -28.53 -8.41 -19.74
CA HIS A 238 -28.04 -7.09 -19.34
C HIS A 238 -29.15 -6.07 -18.99
N ALA A 239 -30.44 -6.43 -19.11
CA ALA A 239 -31.55 -5.50 -18.81
C ALA A 239 -31.47 -4.84 -17.43
N TYR A 240 -30.95 -5.53 -16.41
CA TYR A 240 -30.84 -5.00 -15.05
C TYR A 240 -29.83 -3.84 -14.91
N GLU A 241 -28.96 -3.66 -15.90
CA GLU A 241 -27.92 -2.62 -15.93
C GLU A 241 -28.51 -1.26 -16.35
N LEU A 242 -29.72 -1.25 -16.92
CA LEU A 242 -30.44 -0.04 -17.28
C LEU A 242 -30.88 0.74 -16.03
N SER A 243 -30.60 2.04 -16.02
CA SER A 243 -30.92 2.93 -14.88
C SER A 243 -32.42 2.99 -14.53
N ASP A 244 -33.31 2.76 -15.49
CA ASP A 244 -34.77 2.72 -15.31
C ASP A 244 -35.35 1.29 -15.36
N TYR A 245 -34.55 0.25 -15.11
CA TYR A 245 -35.07 -1.10 -14.90
C TYR A 245 -36.01 -1.10 -13.66
N PRO A 246 -37.21 -1.70 -13.71
CA PRO A 246 -37.74 -2.62 -14.74
C PRO A 246 -38.63 -1.97 -15.81
N ASN A 247 -38.70 -0.64 -15.89
CA ASN A 247 -39.51 0.07 -16.90
C ASN A 247 -38.82 0.04 -18.27
N ALA A 248 -37.50 0.16 -18.30
CA ALA A 248 -36.65 -0.07 -19.46
C ALA A 248 -36.00 -1.46 -19.38
N THR A 249 -36.00 -2.20 -20.50
CA THR A 249 -35.54 -3.61 -20.52
C THR A 249 -34.65 -3.97 -21.71
N LEU A 250 -34.50 -3.09 -22.70
CA LEU A 250 -33.72 -3.33 -23.90
C LEU A 250 -32.43 -2.50 -23.82
N THR A 251 -31.28 -3.16 -23.72
CA THR A 251 -29.96 -2.50 -23.79
C THR A 251 -29.58 -2.17 -25.23
N LEU A 252 -30.04 -2.99 -26.19
CA LEU A 252 -29.96 -2.76 -27.61
C LEU A 252 -31.37 -2.55 -28.17
N VAL A 253 -31.63 -1.37 -28.71
CA VAL A 253 -32.92 -0.88 -29.20
C VAL A 253 -32.88 -0.69 -30.72
N ASP A 254 -33.93 -1.15 -31.39
CA ASP A 254 -34.12 -0.93 -32.83
C ASP A 254 -34.41 0.55 -33.12
N GLY A 255 -33.67 1.13 -34.06
CA GLY A 255 -33.65 2.57 -34.37
C GLY A 255 -32.61 3.37 -33.59
N GLU A 256 -31.96 2.80 -32.57
CA GLU A 256 -30.90 3.44 -31.79
C GLU A 256 -29.55 2.77 -32.04
N GLU A 257 -29.31 1.60 -31.43
CA GLU A 257 -28.07 0.83 -31.57
C GLU A 257 -28.03 0.03 -32.88
N TYR A 258 -29.17 -0.40 -33.39
CA TYR A 258 -29.24 -1.10 -34.67
C TYR A 258 -30.50 -0.72 -35.46
N ASP A 259 -30.48 -0.91 -36.77
CA ASP A 259 -31.64 -0.68 -37.65
C ASP A 259 -32.04 -1.97 -38.36
N SER A 260 -33.32 -2.38 -38.22
CA SER A 260 -33.90 -3.55 -38.89
C SER A 260 -34.78 -3.23 -40.11
N SER A 261 -35.03 -1.94 -40.40
CA SER A 261 -36.02 -1.46 -41.38
C SER A 261 -35.74 -1.84 -42.83
N SER A 262 -34.50 -2.18 -43.16
CA SER A 262 -34.05 -2.58 -44.50
C SER A 262 -34.19 -4.08 -44.81
N GLY A 263 -34.72 -4.88 -43.87
CA GLY A 263 -34.77 -6.34 -43.98
C GLY A 263 -33.46 -7.04 -43.60
N SER A 264 -32.47 -6.27 -43.16
CA SER A 264 -31.21 -6.72 -42.55
C SER A 264 -30.89 -5.87 -41.33
N ILE A 265 -30.36 -6.48 -40.27
CA ILE A 265 -29.88 -5.80 -39.07
C ILE A 265 -28.54 -5.15 -39.37
N VAL A 266 -28.43 -3.85 -39.15
CA VAL A 266 -27.19 -3.08 -39.27
C VAL A 266 -26.89 -2.39 -37.93
N PHE A 267 -25.70 -2.62 -37.37
CA PHE A 267 -25.27 -2.02 -36.10
C PHE A 267 -24.69 -0.62 -36.31
N ASP A 268 -25.10 0.34 -35.47
CA ASP A 268 -24.48 1.67 -35.37
C ASP A 268 -23.35 1.63 -34.34
N LEU A 269 -22.15 1.33 -34.81
CA LEU A 269 -20.95 1.18 -33.98
C LEU A 269 -20.56 2.45 -33.20
N THR A 270 -21.12 3.61 -33.56
CA THR A 270 -20.87 4.88 -32.85
C THR A 270 -21.76 5.08 -31.63
N LYS A 271 -22.78 4.24 -31.45
CA LYS A 271 -23.76 4.30 -30.36
C LYS A 271 -23.71 3.07 -29.44
N ILE A 272 -22.79 2.15 -29.69
CA ILE A 272 -22.70 0.89 -28.95
C ILE A 272 -21.34 0.76 -28.27
N ASP A 273 -21.15 1.54 -27.20
CA ASP A 273 -19.92 1.45 -26.40
C ASP A 273 -19.87 0.13 -25.61
N GLU A 274 -21.03 -0.39 -25.17
CA GLU A 274 -21.14 -1.62 -24.35
C GLU A 274 -20.73 -2.92 -25.08
N LEU A 275 -20.68 -2.89 -26.42
CA LEU A 275 -20.21 -4.02 -27.23
C LEU A 275 -18.75 -3.88 -27.65
N SER A 276 -18.07 -2.80 -27.24
CA SER A 276 -16.66 -2.57 -27.50
C SER A 276 -15.82 -3.23 -26.41
N TYR A 277 -14.90 -4.10 -26.81
CA TYR A 277 -13.99 -4.78 -25.90
C TYR A 277 -12.54 -4.57 -26.33
N THR A 278 -11.75 -4.02 -25.43
CA THR A 278 -10.30 -4.04 -25.53
C THR A 278 -9.77 -5.48 -25.40
N HIS A 279 -8.56 -5.71 -25.92
CA HIS A 279 -7.86 -6.97 -25.73
C HIS A 279 -7.70 -7.36 -24.25
N THR A 280 -7.46 -6.39 -23.38
CA THR A 280 -7.31 -6.61 -21.94
C THR A 280 -8.62 -7.05 -21.29
N GLU A 281 -9.73 -6.40 -21.63
CA GLU A 281 -11.06 -6.78 -21.13
C GLU A 281 -11.43 -8.19 -21.58
N LEU A 282 -11.22 -8.54 -22.85
CA LEU A 282 -11.44 -9.91 -23.32
C LEU A 282 -10.51 -10.91 -22.64
N ASN A 283 -9.25 -10.56 -22.39
CA ASN A 283 -8.33 -11.46 -21.71
C ASN A 283 -8.74 -11.73 -20.26
N ASN A 284 -9.13 -10.68 -19.54
CA ASN A 284 -9.62 -10.76 -18.15
C ASN A 284 -10.96 -11.50 -18.09
N PHE A 285 -11.83 -11.27 -19.08
CA PHE A 285 -13.07 -12.00 -19.22
C PHE A 285 -12.79 -13.48 -19.50
N GLN A 286 -12.15 -13.79 -20.63
CA GLN A 286 -11.73 -15.13 -21.07
C GLN A 286 -10.68 -15.05 -22.22
N GLY A 287 -9.40 -15.23 -21.92
CA GLY A 287 -8.30 -15.13 -22.91
C GLY A 287 -8.45 -15.96 -24.20
N GLU A 288 -9.07 -17.13 -24.14
CA GLU A 288 -9.33 -17.97 -25.32
C GLU A 288 -10.27 -17.32 -26.34
N LEU A 289 -11.01 -16.27 -25.96
CA LEU A 289 -11.85 -15.50 -26.88
C LEU A 289 -11.04 -14.70 -27.90
N ILE A 290 -9.84 -14.24 -27.54
CA ILE A 290 -8.97 -13.54 -28.49
C ILE A 290 -8.63 -14.47 -29.67
N ASN A 291 -8.28 -15.72 -29.36
CA ASN A 291 -8.00 -16.75 -30.37
C ASN A 291 -9.26 -17.14 -31.17
N LEU A 292 -10.44 -17.09 -30.54
CA LEU A 292 -11.72 -17.30 -31.21
C LEU A 292 -12.01 -16.18 -32.21
N PHE A 293 -11.96 -14.91 -31.79
CA PHE A 293 -12.27 -13.76 -32.63
C PHE A 293 -11.28 -13.53 -33.76
N THR A 294 -10.02 -13.93 -33.57
CA THR A 294 -9.01 -13.91 -34.66
C THR A 294 -9.37 -14.87 -35.81
N LYS A 295 -10.16 -15.92 -35.52
CA LYS A 295 -10.61 -16.93 -36.50
C LYS A 295 -12.02 -16.66 -37.05
N MET A 296 -12.78 -15.75 -36.45
CA MET A 296 -14.13 -15.39 -36.87
C MET A 296 -14.09 -14.26 -37.90
N GLY A 297 -15.00 -14.32 -38.88
CA GLY A 297 -15.28 -13.19 -39.78
C GLY A 297 -15.99 -12.04 -39.06
N ASN A 298 -15.97 -10.85 -39.63
CA ASN A 298 -16.76 -9.71 -39.13
C ASN A 298 -18.17 -9.79 -39.73
N TYR A 299 -19.23 -9.53 -38.98
CA TYR A 299 -20.57 -9.52 -39.56
C TYR A 299 -20.69 -8.48 -40.71
N PRO A 300 -21.25 -8.83 -41.89
CA PRO A 300 -21.94 -10.07 -42.26
C PRO A 300 -21.10 -11.11 -43.05
N GLU A 301 -19.78 -11.10 -42.94
CA GLU A 301 -18.88 -12.09 -43.56
C GLU A 301 -19.07 -13.49 -42.97
N ALA A 302 -18.77 -14.54 -43.73
CA ALA A 302 -18.93 -15.93 -43.27
C ALA A 302 -18.19 -16.24 -41.96
N GLY A 303 -18.84 -16.99 -41.05
CA GLY A 303 -18.23 -17.42 -39.79
C GLY A 303 -18.19 -16.34 -38.70
N PHE A 304 -19.05 -15.33 -38.78
CA PHE A 304 -19.13 -14.22 -37.83
C PHE A 304 -19.76 -14.56 -36.47
N TYR A 305 -20.31 -15.76 -36.28
CA TYR A 305 -20.90 -16.20 -35.02
C TYR A 305 -20.51 -17.63 -34.66
N THR A 306 -20.63 -17.98 -33.37
CA THR A 306 -20.42 -19.34 -32.89
C THR A 306 -21.62 -20.23 -33.22
N THR A 307 -21.40 -21.26 -34.04
CA THR A 307 -22.46 -22.24 -34.41
C THR A 307 -22.85 -23.18 -33.27
N SER A 308 -21.95 -23.41 -32.32
CA SER A 308 -22.20 -24.19 -31.10
C SER A 308 -21.63 -23.47 -29.87
N PRO A 309 -22.20 -23.70 -28.67
CA PRO A 309 -21.68 -23.15 -27.42
C PRO A 309 -20.19 -23.47 -27.23
N LYS A 310 -19.42 -22.45 -26.85
CA LYS A 310 -18.04 -22.61 -26.43
C LYS A 310 -17.99 -22.85 -24.93
N ILE A 311 -17.16 -23.82 -24.53
CA ILE A 311 -17.03 -24.24 -23.13
C ILE A 311 -15.67 -23.79 -22.63
N TYR A 312 -15.65 -23.00 -21.57
CA TYR A 312 -14.45 -22.46 -20.96
C TYR A 312 -14.46 -22.67 -19.44
N LYS A 313 -13.34 -22.33 -18.77
CA LYS A 313 -13.15 -22.47 -17.32
C LYS A 313 -13.52 -23.87 -16.79
N ASN A 314 -12.96 -24.91 -17.40
CA ASN A 314 -13.20 -26.32 -17.02
C ASN A 314 -14.69 -26.71 -16.98
N GLY A 315 -15.53 -26.15 -17.86
CA GLY A 315 -16.95 -26.49 -17.95
C GLY A 315 -17.88 -25.62 -17.11
N SER A 316 -17.38 -24.56 -16.47
CA SER A 316 -18.18 -23.62 -15.65
C SER A 316 -18.68 -22.40 -16.41
N ARG A 317 -18.37 -22.29 -17.71
CA ARG A 317 -18.85 -21.19 -18.57
C ARG A 317 -19.19 -21.70 -19.97
N TYR A 318 -20.44 -21.52 -20.35
CA TYR A 318 -20.99 -21.78 -21.68
C TYR A 318 -21.24 -20.44 -22.37
N LEU A 319 -20.70 -20.27 -23.56
CA LEU A 319 -20.64 -18.97 -24.22
C LEU A 319 -21.10 -19.07 -25.67
N LEU A 320 -21.86 -18.08 -26.12
CA LEU A 320 -22.10 -17.80 -27.53
C LEU A 320 -21.55 -16.42 -27.85
N ALA A 321 -20.94 -16.29 -29.03
CA ALA A 321 -20.40 -15.01 -29.49
C ALA A 321 -20.74 -14.72 -30.94
N LEU A 322 -20.94 -13.44 -31.23
CA LEU A 322 -21.10 -12.86 -32.56
C LEU A 322 -20.12 -11.70 -32.68
N LYS A 323 -19.22 -11.76 -33.67
CA LYS A 323 -18.23 -10.72 -33.96
C LYS A 323 -18.82 -9.73 -34.95
N ILE A 324 -18.91 -8.47 -34.56
CA ILE A 324 -19.45 -7.38 -35.37
C ILE A 324 -18.31 -6.75 -36.17
N ALA A 325 -17.26 -6.26 -35.50
CA ALA A 325 -16.11 -5.63 -36.14
C ALA A 325 -14.82 -5.81 -35.32
N GLN A 326 -13.70 -5.39 -35.92
CA GLN A 326 -12.38 -5.36 -35.29
C GLN A 326 -11.58 -4.20 -35.85
N ASP A 327 -10.93 -3.45 -34.97
CA ASP A 327 -10.03 -2.35 -35.29
C ASP A 327 -8.68 -2.52 -34.59
N GLN A 328 -7.62 -2.11 -35.27
CA GLN A 328 -6.26 -2.11 -34.72
C GLN A 328 -5.46 -1.06 -35.48
N ALA A 329 -4.81 -0.15 -34.75
CA ALA A 329 -3.86 0.77 -35.36
C ALA A 329 -2.74 -0.02 -36.05
N THR A 330 -2.30 0.39 -37.24
CA THR A 330 -1.18 -0.27 -37.91
C THR A 330 0.14 0.21 -37.31
N LEU A 331 1.18 -0.64 -37.33
CA LEU A 331 2.52 -0.26 -36.87
C LEU A 331 2.99 1.06 -37.48
N GLU A 332 2.76 1.26 -38.78
CA GLU A 332 3.14 2.49 -39.48
C GLU A 332 2.41 3.72 -38.93
N SER A 333 1.13 3.60 -38.61
CA SER A 333 0.33 4.73 -38.07
C SER A 333 0.78 5.19 -36.69
N VAL A 334 1.40 4.31 -35.89
CA VAL A 334 1.83 4.60 -34.51
C VAL A 334 3.36 4.61 -34.35
N LYS A 335 4.11 4.49 -35.44
CA LYS A 335 5.58 4.36 -35.42
C LYS A 335 6.25 5.55 -34.73
N ALA A 336 5.78 6.77 -34.99
CA ALA A 336 6.31 7.98 -34.35
C ALA A 336 6.08 7.99 -32.84
N GLU A 337 4.90 7.56 -32.38
CA GLU A 337 4.58 7.44 -30.95
C GLU A 337 5.45 6.38 -30.26
N ILE A 338 5.65 5.23 -30.92
CA ILE A 338 6.53 4.17 -30.43
C ILE A 338 7.97 4.68 -30.31
N ARG A 339 8.45 5.44 -31.29
CA ARG A 339 9.79 6.04 -31.24
C ARG A 339 9.97 6.93 -30.02
N GLU A 340 8.99 7.76 -29.71
CA GLU A 340 9.01 8.62 -28.52
C GLU A 340 9.01 7.81 -27.21
N LYS A 341 8.24 6.71 -27.15
CA LYS A 341 8.28 5.78 -26.01
C LYS A 341 9.65 5.12 -25.85
N LEU A 342 10.27 4.70 -26.94
CA LEU A 342 11.61 4.08 -26.94
C LEU A 342 12.69 5.07 -26.48
N ILE A 343 12.63 6.33 -26.92
CA ILE A 343 13.54 7.39 -26.45
C ILE A 343 13.40 7.57 -24.94
N LYS A 344 12.18 7.73 -24.44
CA LYS A 344 11.93 7.88 -22.99
C LYS A 344 12.39 6.66 -22.20
N ALA A 345 12.22 5.44 -22.72
CA ALA A 345 12.66 4.20 -22.08
C ALA A 345 14.19 4.05 -22.06
N ALA A 346 14.90 4.59 -23.06
CA ALA A 346 16.36 4.59 -23.08
C ALA A 346 16.97 5.55 -22.04
N VAL A 347 16.21 6.55 -21.56
CA VAL A 347 16.61 7.45 -20.47
C VAL A 347 16.41 6.74 -19.11
N THR A 348 17.40 5.93 -18.73
CA THR A 348 17.39 5.19 -17.46
C THR A 348 18.12 5.95 -16.34
N THR A 349 17.84 5.63 -15.07
CA THR A 349 18.55 6.22 -13.92
C THR A 349 20.06 6.00 -13.99
N SER A 350 20.51 4.83 -14.46
CA SER A 350 21.94 4.54 -14.63
C SER A 350 22.57 5.41 -15.72
N LEU A 351 21.85 5.65 -16.83
CA LEU A 351 22.33 6.55 -17.88
C LEU A 351 22.36 8.00 -17.38
N ILE A 352 21.34 8.45 -16.64
CA ILE A 352 21.32 9.79 -16.03
C ILE A 352 22.54 9.98 -15.12
N GLU A 353 22.85 9.03 -14.23
CA GLU A 353 24.04 9.12 -13.38
C GLU A 353 25.33 9.13 -14.22
N THR A 354 25.43 8.29 -15.24
CA THR A 354 26.63 8.22 -16.10
C THR A 354 26.87 9.54 -16.83
N GLU A 355 25.84 10.10 -17.48
CA GLU A 355 25.99 11.33 -18.24
C GLU A 355 26.14 12.58 -17.36
N THR A 356 25.60 12.57 -16.13
CA THR A 356 25.87 13.63 -15.15
C THR A 356 27.30 13.55 -14.61
N ILE A 357 27.88 12.36 -14.43
CA ILE A 357 29.33 12.21 -14.13
C ILE A 357 30.18 12.75 -15.28
N ASN A 358 29.82 12.45 -16.53
CA ASN A 358 30.51 13.00 -17.70
C ASN A 358 30.42 14.53 -17.74
N LEU A 359 29.24 15.09 -17.45
CA LEU A 359 29.04 16.54 -17.36
C LEU A 359 29.94 17.18 -16.30
N ARG A 360 29.98 16.61 -15.09
CA ARG A 360 30.88 17.07 -14.01
C ARG A 360 32.35 17.04 -14.43
N SER A 361 32.75 16.01 -15.17
CA SER A 361 34.12 15.85 -15.67
C SER A 361 34.47 16.87 -16.74
N ALA A 362 33.53 17.19 -17.64
CA ALA A 362 33.69 18.23 -18.65
C ALA A 362 33.88 19.63 -18.05
N HIS A 363 33.31 19.86 -16.87
CA HIS A 363 33.38 21.11 -16.11
C HIS A 363 34.47 21.13 -15.01
N ALA A 364 35.52 20.33 -15.22
CA ALA A 364 36.76 20.34 -14.42
C ALA A 364 36.54 20.27 -12.89
N LEU A 365 35.60 19.43 -12.44
CA LEU A 365 35.29 19.21 -11.03
C LEU A 365 36.56 18.93 -10.19
N LYS A 366 36.68 19.64 -9.08
CA LYS A 366 37.68 19.46 -8.03
C LYS A 366 36.97 19.28 -6.69
N ILE A 367 37.42 18.33 -5.89
CA ILE A 367 36.93 18.07 -4.54
C ILE A 367 38.12 18.16 -3.59
N TYR A 368 38.08 19.15 -2.70
CA TYR A 368 39.15 19.47 -1.76
C TYR A 368 39.00 18.75 -0.42
N ASP A 369 37.77 18.31 -0.08
CA ASP A 369 37.53 17.45 1.09
C ASP A 369 37.87 15.99 0.74
N LYS A 370 38.91 15.45 1.37
CA LYS A 370 39.48 14.15 1.01
C LYS A 370 38.52 12.96 1.25
N PRO A 371 37.79 12.88 2.37
CA PRO A 371 36.73 11.88 2.54
C PRO A 371 35.68 11.92 1.42
N LEU A 372 35.12 13.10 1.11
CA LEU A 372 34.11 13.24 0.06
C LEU A 372 34.65 12.86 -1.33
N GLU A 373 35.89 13.26 -1.64
CA GLU A 373 36.55 12.88 -2.89
C GLU A 373 36.70 11.37 -3.02
N THR A 374 37.08 10.70 -1.93
CA THR A 374 37.27 9.24 -1.92
C THR A 374 35.95 8.52 -2.22
N THR A 375 34.86 8.94 -1.58
CA THR A 375 33.53 8.36 -1.85
C THR A 375 33.07 8.67 -3.28
N TYR A 376 33.36 9.85 -3.81
CA TYR A 376 33.04 10.19 -5.19
C TYR A 376 33.83 9.35 -6.21
N VAL A 377 35.13 9.14 -5.98
CA VAL A 377 35.97 8.26 -6.83
C VAL A 377 35.39 6.86 -6.89
N ALA A 378 35.05 6.27 -5.75
CA ALA A 378 34.44 4.94 -5.70
C ALA A 378 33.11 4.88 -6.48
N LYS A 379 32.28 5.93 -6.37
CA LYS A 379 31.03 6.05 -7.13
C LYS A 379 31.27 6.14 -8.66
N VAL A 380 32.28 6.90 -9.09
CA VAL A 380 32.66 7.03 -10.51
C VAL A 380 33.21 5.71 -11.07
N GLU A 381 34.05 5.02 -10.29
CA GLU A 381 34.60 3.70 -10.66
C GLU A 381 33.51 2.63 -10.77
N ALA A 382 32.50 2.65 -9.89
CA ALA A 382 31.34 1.77 -9.98
C ALA A 382 30.54 1.99 -11.28
N ALA A 383 30.53 3.21 -11.80
CA ALA A 383 29.97 3.55 -13.12
C ALA A 383 30.91 3.21 -14.30
N LYS A 384 32.06 2.57 -14.04
CA LYS A 384 33.11 2.23 -15.03
C LYS A 384 33.71 3.44 -15.74
N LEU A 385 33.71 4.58 -15.06
CA LEU A 385 34.34 5.82 -15.51
C LEU A 385 35.61 6.08 -14.67
N THR A 386 36.36 7.11 -15.03
CA THR A 386 37.58 7.51 -14.30
C THR A 386 37.47 8.95 -13.81
N PHE A 387 37.81 9.19 -12.54
CA PHE A 387 37.97 10.52 -11.99
C PHE A 387 39.43 10.72 -11.60
N LYS A 388 40.03 11.84 -12.00
CA LYS A 388 41.40 12.18 -11.61
C LYS A 388 41.37 12.92 -10.26
N PRO A 389 41.92 12.34 -9.18
CA PRO A 389 41.91 13.01 -7.88
C PRO A 389 42.56 14.39 -7.90
N THR A 390 41.96 15.28 -7.14
CA THR A 390 42.37 16.65 -6.89
C THR A 390 43.68 16.63 -6.12
N LYS A 391 44.69 17.32 -6.66
CA LYS A 391 46.03 17.39 -6.05
C LYS A 391 46.22 18.61 -5.14
N LYS A 392 45.19 19.43 -4.96
CA LYS A 392 45.23 20.68 -4.20
C LYS A 392 44.41 20.51 -2.93
N SER A 393 44.90 21.03 -1.81
CA SER A 393 44.17 21.14 -0.54
C SER A 393 43.57 22.54 -0.38
N SER A 394 42.60 22.65 0.52
CA SER A 394 42.02 23.92 0.97
C SER A 394 41.51 23.77 2.41
N ASP A 395 41.68 24.81 3.21
CA ASP A 395 41.16 24.92 4.58
C ASP A 395 39.69 25.40 4.65
N HIS A 396 39.13 25.89 3.53
CA HIS A 396 37.78 26.46 3.46
C HIS A 396 36.93 25.95 2.29
N LEU A 397 37.52 25.68 1.11
CA LEU A 397 36.78 25.21 -0.06
C LEU A 397 36.53 23.71 0.01
N VAL A 398 35.31 23.26 -0.27
CA VAL A 398 34.99 21.82 -0.34
C VAL A 398 35.03 21.31 -1.77
N PHE A 399 34.48 22.06 -2.72
CA PHE A 399 34.48 21.67 -4.13
C PHE A 399 34.38 22.88 -5.07
N ALA A 400 34.81 22.68 -6.32
CA ALA A 400 34.73 23.68 -7.36
C ALA A 400 34.58 23.06 -8.75
N THR A 401 33.88 23.74 -9.64
CA THR A 401 33.89 23.51 -11.09
C THR A 401 34.47 24.75 -11.79
N ASP A 402 34.50 24.76 -13.12
CA ASP A 402 34.79 25.98 -13.89
C ASP A 402 33.64 27.01 -13.87
N VAL A 403 32.45 26.63 -13.37
CA VAL A 403 31.27 27.49 -13.24
C VAL A 403 31.18 28.13 -11.85
N GLN A 404 31.32 27.34 -10.78
CA GLN A 404 31.04 27.78 -9.42
C GLN A 404 32.00 27.13 -8.40
N THR A 405 32.24 27.80 -7.28
CA THR A 405 33.05 27.32 -6.15
C THR A 405 32.24 27.39 -4.86
N TYR A 406 32.43 26.41 -3.98
CA TYR A 406 31.69 26.29 -2.72
C TYR A 406 32.60 26.00 -1.52
N SER A 407 32.32 26.68 -0.42
CA SER A 407 32.97 26.54 0.88
C SER A 407 32.31 25.46 1.75
N ALA A 408 32.95 25.15 2.89
CA ALA A 408 32.38 24.28 3.91
C ALA A 408 31.10 24.87 4.52
N ASP A 409 31.01 26.20 4.67
CA ASP A 409 29.80 26.87 5.16
C ASP A 409 28.63 26.74 4.17
N ASP A 410 28.89 26.86 2.86
CA ASP A 410 27.84 26.71 1.85
C ASP A 410 27.26 25.29 1.82
N LEU A 411 28.14 24.28 1.90
CA LEU A 411 27.73 22.88 1.97
C LEU A 411 26.97 22.62 3.28
N PHE A 412 27.46 23.16 4.40
CA PHE A 412 26.79 23.02 5.69
C PHE A 412 25.39 23.63 5.66
N GLU A 413 25.21 24.84 5.14
CA GLU A 413 23.90 25.49 5.04
C GLU A 413 22.91 24.64 4.25
N LYS A 414 23.32 24.08 3.11
CA LYS A 414 22.47 23.23 2.26
C LYS A 414 22.12 21.89 2.92
N MET A 415 23.09 21.23 3.53
CA MET A 415 22.83 20.00 4.30
C MET A 415 21.92 20.28 5.49
N ASN A 416 22.13 21.40 6.18
CA ASN A 416 21.41 21.73 7.40
C ASN A 416 19.95 22.09 7.13
N ARG A 417 19.67 22.80 6.03
CA ARG A 417 18.29 23.09 5.61
C ARG A 417 17.50 21.81 5.37
N ARG A 418 18.07 20.83 4.66
CA ARG A 418 17.36 19.58 4.35
C ARG A 418 17.35 18.58 5.51
N TYR A 419 18.50 18.33 6.12
CA TYR A 419 18.68 17.19 7.03
C TYR A 419 19.01 17.60 8.47
N GLY A 420 19.21 18.89 8.74
CA GLY A 420 19.61 19.40 10.06
C GLY A 420 18.60 19.10 11.16
N ILE A 421 17.30 19.14 10.87
CA ILE A 421 16.25 18.78 11.85
C ILE A 421 16.39 17.31 12.27
N ASN A 422 16.56 16.38 11.33
CA ASN A 422 16.71 14.96 11.63
C ASN A 422 17.93 14.68 12.51
N ILE A 423 19.08 15.28 12.19
CA ILE A 423 20.29 15.17 13.00
C ILE A 423 20.07 15.78 14.39
N ALA A 424 19.41 16.94 14.45
CA ALA A 424 19.11 17.63 15.71
C ALA A 424 18.18 16.83 16.62
N ILE A 425 17.16 16.14 16.07
CA ILE A 425 16.29 15.24 16.83
C ILE A 425 17.11 14.12 17.47
N SER A 426 17.94 13.43 16.69
CA SER A 426 18.77 12.33 17.23
C SER A 426 19.79 12.82 18.26
N GLU A 427 20.36 14.01 18.04
CA GLU A 427 21.27 14.64 19.00
C GLU A 427 20.56 15.06 20.28
N LEU A 428 19.36 15.62 20.17
CA LEU A 428 18.53 16.01 21.31
C LEU A 428 18.20 14.80 22.18
N ASP A 429 17.76 13.69 21.58
CA ASP A 429 17.44 12.46 22.30
C ASP A 429 18.67 11.93 23.07
N TYR A 430 19.83 11.87 22.40
CA TYR A 430 21.11 11.50 23.01
C TYR A 430 21.45 12.39 24.21
N LEU A 431 21.53 13.72 23.99
CA LEU A 431 21.91 14.66 25.03
C LEU A 431 20.93 14.67 26.20
N ARG A 432 19.64 14.54 25.92
CA ARG A 432 18.60 14.51 26.94
C ARG A 432 18.72 13.27 27.83
N LEU A 433 18.89 12.09 27.24
CA LEU A 433 19.00 10.85 28.01
C LEU A 433 20.24 10.81 28.89
N ILE A 434 21.39 11.28 28.40
CA ILE A 434 22.64 11.25 29.18
C ILE A 434 22.78 12.40 30.19
N ASN A 435 22.12 13.55 30.00
CA ASN A 435 22.26 14.70 30.91
C ASN A 435 21.11 14.87 31.90
N SER A 436 19.93 14.31 31.62
CA SER A 436 18.78 14.42 32.52
C SER A 436 18.88 13.44 33.67
N GLN A 437 18.84 13.95 34.91
CA GLN A 437 18.78 13.12 36.12
C GLN A 437 17.48 12.31 36.24
N THR A 438 16.47 12.60 35.41
CA THR A 438 15.25 11.79 35.31
C THR A 438 15.54 10.43 34.67
N PHE A 439 16.48 10.37 33.72
CA PHE A 439 16.83 9.14 32.99
C PHE A 439 18.18 8.57 33.41
N ASN A 440 19.20 9.43 33.54
CA ASN A 440 20.54 9.02 33.92
C ASN A 440 20.71 9.03 35.43
N ASN A 441 20.58 7.85 36.03
CA ASN A 441 20.89 7.57 37.43
C ASN A 441 22.17 6.74 37.59
N ILE A 442 23.08 6.77 36.60
CA ILE A 442 24.30 5.95 36.58
C ILE A 442 25.55 6.83 36.76
N TYR A 443 25.74 7.82 35.90
CA TYR A 443 26.96 8.64 35.86
C TYR A 443 26.70 10.06 35.36
N ASP A 444 27.00 11.07 36.17
CA ASP A 444 26.86 12.47 35.80
C ASP A 444 28.07 12.95 34.98
N LEU A 445 27.85 13.36 33.72
CA LEU A 445 28.92 13.81 32.82
C LEU A 445 29.56 15.14 33.25
N ASN A 446 28.82 16.01 33.93
CA ASN A 446 29.27 17.33 34.34
C ASN A 446 30.06 17.28 35.65
N THR A 447 29.51 16.59 36.66
CA THR A 447 30.13 16.50 37.99
C THR A 447 31.09 15.33 38.13
N LYS A 448 31.06 14.38 37.17
CA LYS A 448 31.80 13.11 37.18
C LYS A 448 31.43 12.20 38.36
N THR A 449 30.24 12.41 38.94
CA THR A 449 29.72 11.61 40.06
C THR A 449 29.15 10.30 39.56
N VAL A 450 29.53 9.18 40.19
CA VAL A 450 28.99 7.84 39.89
C VAL A 450 27.88 7.54 40.88
N PHE A 451 26.65 7.37 40.39
CA PHE A 451 25.48 7.01 41.18
C PHE A 451 25.27 5.49 41.25
N ASP A 452 25.52 4.78 40.13
CA ASP A 452 25.46 3.32 40.04
C ASP A 452 26.84 2.77 39.64
N LYS A 453 27.65 2.44 40.65
CA LYS A 453 29.02 1.99 40.46
C LYS A 453 29.10 0.68 39.69
N THR A 454 28.21 -0.25 39.97
CA THR A 454 28.23 -1.59 39.38
C THR A 454 28.01 -1.50 37.87
N THR A 455 27.00 -0.75 37.43
CA THR A 455 26.73 -0.58 36.00
C THR A 455 27.80 0.26 35.32
N TRP A 456 28.31 1.30 35.96
CA TRP A 456 29.39 2.10 35.39
C TRP A 456 30.68 1.29 35.18
N ASP A 457 31.07 0.44 36.13
CA ASP A 457 32.23 -0.44 36.00
C ASP A 457 32.04 -1.45 34.84
N VAL A 458 30.81 -1.93 34.60
CA VAL A 458 30.48 -2.76 33.43
C VAL A 458 30.68 -2.00 32.12
N ILE A 459 30.19 -0.77 32.02
CA ILE A 459 30.37 0.08 30.82
C ILE A 459 31.86 0.30 30.52
N LEU A 460 32.66 0.64 31.55
CA LEU A 460 34.10 0.81 31.40
C LEU A 460 34.80 -0.49 30.96
N GLN A 461 34.31 -1.65 31.42
CA GLN A 461 34.83 -2.94 30.97
C GLN A 461 34.45 -3.23 29.51
N GLN A 462 33.24 -2.86 29.06
CA GLN A 462 32.83 -3.02 27.67
C GLN A 462 33.74 -2.24 26.71
N VAL A 463 34.16 -1.02 27.06
CA VAL A 463 35.13 -0.24 26.26
C VAL A 463 36.47 -0.96 26.14
N LYS A 464 36.97 -1.53 27.25
CA LYS A 464 38.22 -2.31 27.25
C LYS A 464 38.10 -3.57 26.38
N ASP A 465 36.98 -4.28 26.50
CA ASP A 465 36.71 -5.50 25.73
C ASP A 465 36.63 -5.17 24.23
N GLU A 466 36.00 -4.06 23.86
CA GLU A 466 35.86 -3.63 22.46
C GLU A 466 37.23 -3.32 21.84
N LYS A 467 38.07 -2.58 22.56
CA LYS A 467 39.46 -2.32 22.15
C LYS A 467 40.28 -3.60 22.04
N ALA A 468 40.08 -4.54 22.98
CA ALA A 468 40.75 -5.84 22.94
C ALA A 468 40.30 -6.65 21.70
N ASN A 469 39.00 -6.65 21.38
CA ASN A 469 38.47 -7.31 20.18
C ASN A 469 39.08 -6.73 18.90
N PHE A 470 39.13 -5.40 18.78
CA PHE A 470 39.79 -4.74 17.65
C PHE A 470 41.27 -5.12 17.54
N ASN A 471 42.03 -5.06 18.64
CA ASN A 471 43.45 -5.40 18.67
C ASN A 471 43.73 -6.89 18.38
N ASN A 472 42.75 -7.76 18.65
CA ASN A 472 42.79 -9.19 18.36
C ASN A 472 42.28 -9.54 16.96
N ASP A 473 42.14 -8.56 16.05
CA ASP A 473 41.72 -8.74 14.66
C ASP A 473 40.32 -9.37 14.51
N VAL A 474 39.43 -9.24 15.51
CA VAL A 474 38.06 -9.80 15.48
C VAL A 474 37.23 -9.23 14.31
N TYR A 475 37.56 -8.02 13.85
CA TYR A 475 36.84 -7.32 12.78
C TYR A 475 37.55 -7.35 11.42
N ALA A 476 38.64 -8.12 11.28
CA ALA A 476 39.45 -8.14 10.07
C ALA A 476 38.68 -8.63 8.83
N GLU A 477 37.81 -9.62 8.99
CA GLU A 477 36.95 -10.14 7.91
C GLU A 477 35.93 -9.11 7.40
N TYR A 478 35.62 -8.10 8.22
CA TYR A 478 34.74 -6.98 7.85
C TYR A 478 35.50 -5.78 7.28
N GLY A 479 36.81 -5.92 7.03
CA GLY A 479 37.64 -4.85 6.46
C GLY A 479 38.27 -3.92 7.50
N TYR A 480 38.14 -4.23 8.80
CA TYR A 480 38.69 -3.43 9.91
C TYR A 480 39.74 -4.22 10.71
N PRO A 481 40.88 -4.61 10.11
CA PRO A 481 41.97 -5.24 10.85
C PRO A 481 42.56 -4.24 11.86
N LYS A 482 43.36 -4.70 12.83
CA LYS A 482 44.04 -3.79 13.78
C LYS A 482 44.89 -2.71 13.09
N SER A 483 45.40 -3.02 11.89
CA SER A 483 46.16 -2.07 11.06
C SER A 483 45.31 -0.92 10.51
N TYR A 484 43.98 -1.01 10.60
CA TYR A 484 43.05 0.07 10.25
C TYR A 484 43.19 1.30 11.16
N GLY A 485 43.67 1.09 12.39
CA GLY A 485 43.82 2.12 13.41
C GLY A 485 42.58 2.26 14.29
N TRP A 486 42.79 2.22 15.62
CA TRP A 486 41.71 2.24 16.61
C TRP A 486 40.87 3.52 16.54
N THR A 487 41.50 4.69 16.41
CA THR A 487 40.79 5.97 16.29
C THR A 487 39.88 6.00 15.07
N LYS A 488 40.36 5.50 13.93
CA LYS A 488 39.58 5.43 12.70
C LYS A 488 38.42 4.44 12.82
N PHE A 489 38.65 3.30 13.47
CA PHE A 489 37.60 2.35 13.78
C PHE A 489 36.50 2.96 14.68
N LEU A 490 36.88 3.72 15.70
CA LEU A 490 35.91 4.43 16.55
C LEU A 490 35.07 5.44 15.77
N GLN A 491 35.70 6.21 14.88
CA GLN A 491 35.02 7.19 14.05
C GLN A 491 34.06 6.53 13.05
N ASP A 492 34.49 5.47 12.38
CA ASP A 492 33.68 4.84 11.33
C ASP A 492 32.56 3.95 11.89
N ILE A 493 32.79 3.24 13.00
CA ILE A 493 31.81 2.30 13.58
C ILE A 493 30.88 2.97 14.59
N TYR A 494 31.43 3.84 15.44
CA TYR A 494 30.69 4.42 16.56
C TYR A 494 30.44 5.93 16.39
N SER A 495 31.06 6.58 15.40
CA SER A 495 31.02 8.05 15.22
C SER A 495 31.53 8.81 16.44
N VAL A 496 32.54 8.26 17.12
CA VAL A 496 33.18 8.87 18.29
C VAL A 496 34.69 9.03 18.09
N ASN A 497 35.29 10.00 18.76
CA ASN A 497 36.71 10.36 18.61
C ASN A 497 37.61 9.81 19.72
N SER A 498 37.02 9.28 20.80
CA SER A 498 37.78 8.83 21.97
C SER A 498 37.08 7.69 22.71
N GLU A 499 37.84 7.00 23.57
CA GLU A 499 37.29 5.99 24.50
C GLU A 499 36.34 6.62 25.53
N GLU A 500 36.53 7.90 25.86
CA GLU A 500 35.62 8.65 26.72
C GLU A 500 34.26 8.81 26.03
N GLU A 501 34.23 9.28 24.78
CA GLU A 501 32.99 9.36 23.99
C GLU A 501 32.36 7.97 23.77
N LEU A 502 33.16 6.91 23.58
CA LEU A 502 32.62 5.53 23.50
C LEU A 502 31.94 5.11 24.81
N SER A 503 32.51 5.48 25.97
CA SER A 503 31.87 5.20 27.26
C SER A 503 30.55 5.96 27.43
N GLN A 504 30.45 7.19 26.92
CA GLN A 504 29.20 7.97 26.92
C GLN A 504 28.16 7.35 25.98
N TYR A 505 28.59 6.81 24.84
CA TYR A 505 27.71 6.07 23.93
C TYR A 505 27.15 4.79 24.59
N TYR A 506 27.98 3.99 25.25
CA TYR A 506 27.51 2.81 25.98
C TYR A 506 26.63 3.15 27.19
N LEU A 507 26.91 4.26 27.88
CA LEU A 507 26.03 4.81 28.90
C LEU A 507 24.64 5.16 28.34
N TYR A 508 24.59 5.85 27.20
CA TYR A 508 23.34 6.17 26.50
C TYR A 508 22.54 4.90 26.17
N LEU A 509 23.19 3.85 25.66
CA LEU A 509 22.52 2.58 25.34
C LEU A 509 21.89 1.94 26.59
N GLU A 510 22.63 1.88 27.70
CA GLU A 510 22.14 1.33 28.97
C GLU A 510 20.95 2.14 29.52
N ILE A 511 21.03 3.48 29.47
CA ILE A 511 19.92 4.36 29.90
C ILE A 511 18.68 4.12 29.04
N ARG A 512 18.85 4.00 27.73
CA ARG A 512 17.74 3.76 26.80
C ARG A 512 17.09 2.39 27.02
N ASP A 513 17.88 1.37 27.31
CA ASP A 513 17.38 0.03 27.62
C ASP A 513 16.58 0.02 28.95
N ARG A 514 17.07 0.72 29.98
CA ARG A 514 16.34 0.93 31.25
C ARG A 514 15.04 1.71 31.04
N PHE A 515 15.07 2.79 30.26
CA PHE A 515 13.88 3.56 29.92
C PHE A 515 12.85 2.69 29.20
N THR A 516 13.27 1.93 28.19
CA THR A 516 12.40 1.00 27.45
C THR A 516 11.75 -0.02 28.37
N ALA A 517 12.51 -0.64 29.26
CA ALA A 517 11.99 -1.60 30.23
C ALA A 517 10.96 -0.95 31.18
N SER A 518 11.19 0.29 31.60
CA SER A 518 10.30 1.01 32.54
C SER A 518 8.89 1.27 31.99
N LEU A 519 8.72 1.38 30.67
CA LEU A 519 7.43 1.70 30.04
C LEU A 519 6.35 0.63 30.27
N GLY A 520 6.77 -0.61 30.51
CA GLY A 520 5.87 -1.75 30.75
C GLY A 520 6.11 -2.46 32.08
N ASP A 521 6.87 -1.84 33.01
CA ASP A 521 7.24 -2.48 34.27
C ASP A 521 6.15 -2.34 35.33
N LEU A 522 5.65 -3.49 35.81
CA LEU A 522 4.67 -3.58 36.89
C LEU A 522 5.26 -4.09 38.20
N SER A 523 6.57 -4.34 38.28
CA SER A 523 7.24 -4.91 39.47
C SER A 523 6.97 -4.13 40.76
N THR A 524 6.80 -2.80 40.65
CA THR A 524 6.52 -1.90 41.78
C THR A 524 5.16 -1.21 41.68
N ALA A 525 4.32 -1.59 40.71
CA ALA A 525 3.00 -1.00 40.53
C ALA A 525 2.02 -1.41 41.64
N THR A 526 1.01 -0.57 41.86
CA THR A 526 -0.10 -0.80 42.79
C THR A 526 -1.43 -0.75 42.03
N GLU A 527 -2.52 -1.15 42.68
CA GLU A 527 -3.88 -1.09 42.10
C GLU A 527 -4.30 0.34 41.67
N THR A 528 -3.66 1.38 42.20
CA THR A 528 -3.90 2.79 41.85
C THR A 528 -2.93 3.36 40.83
N SER A 529 -1.96 2.57 40.35
CA SER A 529 -0.96 3.04 39.39
C SER A 529 -1.59 3.26 38.01
N ALA A 530 -1.32 4.40 37.37
CA ALA A 530 -1.85 4.73 36.04
C ALA A 530 -1.51 3.66 34.99
N LEU A 531 -0.30 3.10 35.05
CA LEU A 531 0.13 2.00 34.16
C LEU A 531 -0.72 0.75 34.36
N TRP A 532 -1.07 0.40 35.60
CA TRP A 532 -1.95 -0.73 35.87
C TRP A 532 -3.38 -0.47 35.35
N SER A 533 -3.94 0.72 35.61
CA SER A 533 -5.24 1.09 35.06
C SER A 533 -5.27 1.03 33.54
N PHE A 534 -4.17 1.41 32.86
CA PHE A 534 -4.03 1.25 31.42
C PHE A 534 -4.11 -0.23 31.01
N TYR A 535 -3.28 -1.11 31.60
CA TYR A 535 -3.32 -2.54 31.31
C TYR A 535 -4.71 -3.13 31.55
N GLN A 536 -5.32 -2.83 32.69
CA GLN A 536 -6.66 -3.33 33.04
C GLN A 536 -7.71 -2.92 32.01
N ASN A 537 -7.73 -1.65 31.61
CA ASN A 537 -8.67 -1.15 30.61
C ASN A 537 -8.48 -1.82 29.25
N GLN A 538 -7.23 -1.98 28.80
CA GLN A 538 -6.93 -2.60 27.51
C GLN A 538 -7.26 -4.11 27.52
N MET A 539 -6.97 -4.82 28.61
CA MET A 539 -7.38 -6.22 28.78
C MET A 539 -8.92 -6.36 28.80
N GLN A 540 -9.62 -5.42 29.44
CA GLN A 540 -11.09 -5.43 29.48
C GLN A 540 -11.71 -5.20 28.10
N LYS A 541 -11.16 -4.29 27.30
CA LYS A 541 -11.59 -4.10 25.89
C LYS A 541 -11.51 -5.41 25.10
N VAL A 542 -10.42 -6.17 25.24
CA VAL A 542 -10.27 -7.47 24.57
C VAL A 542 -11.37 -8.46 24.96
N VAL A 543 -11.79 -8.45 26.23
CA VAL A 543 -12.89 -9.28 26.73
C VAL A 543 -14.25 -8.78 26.22
N ASP A 544 -14.49 -7.47 26.25
CA ASP A 544 -15.78 -6.86 25.87
C ASP A 544 -16.11 -7.04 24.39
N ASP A 545 -15.07 -7.08 23.56
CA ASP A 545 -15.15 -7.29 22.11
C ASP A 545 -15.15 -8.76 21.70
N TYR A 546 -14.95 -9.69 22.65
CA TYR A 546 -14.86 -11.10 22.34
C TYR A 546 -16.19 -11.69 21.88
N TYR A 547 -16.11 -12.54 20.85
CA TYR A 547 -17.11 -13.56 20.56
C TYR A 547 -16.41 -14.76 19.90
N SER A 548 -17.03 -15.93 20.01
CA SER A 548 -16.62 -17.12 19.27
C SER A 548 -17.85 -17.92 18.87
N VAL A 549 -18.01 -18.12 17.57
CA VAL A 549 -19.21 -18.73 17.00
C VAL A 549 -18.87 -19.66 15.85
N LYS A 550 -19.77 -20.60 15.55
CA LYS A 550 -19.82 -21.33 14.29
C LYS A 550 -21.06 -20.88 13.52
N GLY A 551 -20.90 -20.45 12.27
CA GLY A 551 -22.00 -19.86 11.53
C GLY A 551 -21.98 -20.15 10.03
N VAL A 552 -23.13 -19.94 9.40
CA VAL A 552 -23.31 -19.98 7.95
C VAL A 552 -24.10 -18.75 7.52
N HIS A 553 -24.00 -18.37 6.25
CA HIS A 553 -24.88 -17.36 5.71
C HIS A 553 -25.25 -17.61 4.25
N LEU A 554 -26.27 -16.89 3.79
CA LEU A 554 -26.54 -16.67 2.38
C LEU A 554 -26.33 -15.18 2.11
N LEU A 555 -25.33 -14.85 1.31
CA LEU A 555 -25.05 -13.51 0.84
C LEU A 555 -25.96 -13.20 -0.35
N ILE A 556 -26.69 -12.09 -0.32
CA ILE A 556 -27.37 -11.48 -1.46
C ILE A 556 -26.49 -10.33 -1.94
N ALA A 557 -25.99 -10.43 -3.16
CA ALA A 557 -24.94 -9.59 -3.71
C ALA A 557 -25.31 -9.07 -5.10
N HIS A 558 -24.61 -8.03 -5.53
CA HIS A 558 -24.65 -7.51 -6.90
C HIS A 558 -23.21 -7.35 -7.42
N TYR A 559 -23.01 -7.68 -8.68
CA TYR A 559 -21.71 -7.63 -9.33
C TYR A 559 -21.78 -6.82 -10.61
N GLU A 560 -20.76 -5.99 -10.82
CA GLU A 560 -20.44 -5.38 -12.11
C GLU A 560 -19.20 -6.10 -12.65
N GLY A 561 -19.41 -6.96 -13.66
CA GLY A 561 -18.38 -7.89 -14.12
C GLY A 561 -17.97 -8.89 -13.03
N SER A 562 -16.71 -8.85 -12.58
CA SER A 562 -16.21 -9.66 -11.46
C SER A 562 -16.16 -8.91 -10.13
N ASN A 563 -16.47 -7.62 -10.13
CA ASN A 563 -16.33 -6.77 -8.97
C ASN A 563 -17.63 -6.73 -8.19
N LEU A 564 -17.55 -6.99 -6.90
CA LEU A 564 -18.68 -6.86 -6.01
C LEU A 564 -18.97 -5.37 -5.78
N VAL A 565 -20.24 -4.99 -5.91
CA VAL A 565 -20.67 -3.61 -5.78
C VAL A 565 -21.20 -3.37 -4.36
N ASN A 566 -20.68 -2.33 -3.69
CA ASN A 566 -21.16 -1.96 -2.36
C ASN A 566 -22.65 -1.54 -2.41
N PRO A 567 -23.51 -2.02 -1.48
CA PRO A 567 -24.94 -1.66 -1.45
C PRO A 567 -25.26 -0.17 -1.49
N SER A 568 -24.36 0.70 -1.00
CA SER A 568 -24.53 2.16 -1.12
C SER A 568 -24.67 2.64 -2.58
N LYS A 569 -24.01 1.95 -3.53
CA LYS A 569 -24.03 2.25 -4.97
C LYS A 569 -25.15 1.55 -5.75
N TRP A 570 -25.91 0.65 -5.12
CA TRP A 570 -27.03 -0.04 -5.79
C TRP A 570 -28.17 0.93 -6.10
N THR A 571 -28.92 0.64 -7.15
CA THR A 571 -30.15 1.37 -7.48
C THR A 571 -31.20 1.16 -6.39
N ASP A 572 -32.13 2.11 -6.25
CA ASP A 572 -33.24 1.99 -5.28
C ASP A 572 -34.08 0.75 -5.54
N TYR A 573 -34.26 0.38 -6.82
CA TYR A 573 -34.95 -0.84 -7.20
C TYR A 573 -34.19 -2.10 -6.74
N GLN A 574 -32.88 -2.18 -6.95
CA GLN A 574 -32.06 -3.30 -6.48
C GLN A 574 -32.12 -3.46 -4.96
N LYS A 575 -32.02 -2.36 -4.20
CA LYS A 575 -32.16 -2.36 -2.73
C LYS A 575 -33.54 -2.87 -2.30
N ALA A 576 -34.61 -2.36 -2.92
CA ALA A 576 -35.97 -2.81 -2.65
C ALA A 576 -36.16 -4.31 -2.93
N MET A 577 -35.58 -4.81 -4.04
CA MET A 577 -35.60 -6.23 -4.40
C MET A 577 -34.79 -7.08 -3.43
N ALA A 578 -33.64 -6.63 -2.97
CA ALA A 578 -32.82 -7.35 -2.01
C ALA A 578 -33.51 -7.48 -0.65
N GLU A 579 -34.13 -6.40 -0.17
CA GLU A 579 -34.92 -6.43 1.07
C GLU A 579 -36.17 -7.30 0.95
N GLU A 580 -36.89 -7.24 -0.18
CA GLU A 580 -38.03 -8.12 -0.44
C GLU A 580 -37.59 -9.58 -0.47
N PHE A 581 -36.49 -9.88 -1.14
CA PHE A 581 -35.94 -11.23 -1.19
C PHE A 581 -35.52 -11.71 0.20
N TYR A 582 -34.82 -10.87 0.96
CA TYR A 582 -34.42 -11.16 2.33
C TYR A 582 -35.60 -11.59 3.19
N ARG A 583 -36.72 -10.85 3.13
CA ARG A 583 -37.96 -11.19 3.86
C ARG A 583 -38.56 -12.51 3.39
N ALA A 584 -38.56 -12.77 2.08
CA ALA A 584 -39.02 -14.03 1.51
C ALA A 584 -38.17 -15.22 1.99
N ILE A 585 -36.85 -15.05 2.05
CA ILE A 585 -35.93 -16.06 2.58
C ILE A 585 -36.19 -16.30 4.07
N MET A 586 -36.36 -15.24 4.87
CA MET A 586 -36.67 -15.37 6.30
C MET A 586 -37.97 -16.14 6.54
N ASN A 587 -39.00 -15.89 5.72
CA ASN A 587 -40.25 -16.66 5.79
C ASN A 587 -40.02 -18.13 5.42
N TYR A 588 -39.31 -18.41 4.33
CA TYR A 588 -38.95 -19.76 3.91
C TYR A 588 -38.16 -20.52 4.99
N LEU A 589 -37.22 -19.86 5.66
CA LEU A 589 -36.45 -20.45 6.75
C LEU A 589 -37.34 -20.85 7.94
N LYS A 590 -38.41 -20.10 8.22
CA LYS A 590 -39.38 -20.39 9.29
C LYS A 590 -40.33 -21.52 8.96
N THR A 591 -40.86 -21.55 7.73
CA THR A 591 -42.03 -22.37 7.40
C THR A 591 -41.68 -23.74 6.87
N GLU A 592 -40.57 -23.88 6.15
CA GLU A 592 -40.19 -25.16 5.56
C GLU A 592 -39.50 -26.07 6.58
N SER A 593 -39.57 -27.38 6.38
CA SER A 593 -38.84 -28.38 7.19
C SER A 593 -37.37 -28.50 6.76
N GLY A 594 -36.51 -29.03 7.64
CA GLY A 594 -35.08 -29.27 7.37
C GLY A 594 -34.15 -28.32 8.13
N THR A 595 -32.85 -28.59 8.06
CA THR A 595 -31.82 -27.74 8.70
C THR A 595 -31.65 -26.42 7.94
N TYR A 596 -31.16 -25.38 8.61
CA TYR A 596 -30.88 -24.10 7.94
C TYR A 596 -29.86 -24.23 6.81
N VAL A 597 -28.85 -25.09 6.97
CA VAL A 597 -27.85 -25.38 5.94
C VAL A 597 -28.50 -25.96 4.67
N GLU A 598 -29.31 -27.02 4.81
CA GLU A 598 -29.99 -27.66 3.68
C GLU A 598 -30.93 -26.67 2.96
N LYS A 599 -31.65 -25.85 3.72
CA LYS A 599 -32.55 -24.83 3.18
C LYS A 599 -31.82 -23.77 2.35
N LEU A 600 -30.74 -23.20 2.90
CA LEU A 600 -29.97 -22.17 2.19
C LEU A 600 -29.28 -22.72 0.93
N GLN A 601 -28.73 -23.94 1.00
CA GLN A 601 -28.15 -24.62 -0.16
C GLN A 601 -29.20 -24.96 -1.23
N ALA A 602 -30.39 -25.40 -0.83
CA ALA A 602 -31.49 -25.66 -1.76
C ALA A 602 -31.93 -24.38 -2.48
N LEU A 603 -31.98 -23.26 -1.77
CA LEU A 603 -32.32 -21.96 -2.34
C LEU A 603 -31.25 -21.47 -3.33
N GLU A 604 -29.95 -21.54 -2.97
CA GLU A 604 -28.84 -21.23 -3.87
C GLU A 604 -28.92 -22.06 -5.16
N LEU A 605 -29.13 -23.37 -5.04
CA LEU A 605 -29.27 -24.27 -6.19
C LEU A 605 -30.48 -23.93 -7.06
N ALA A 606 -31.60 -23.55 -6.45
CA ALA A 606 -32.80 -23.13 -7.18
C ALA A 606 -32.55 -21.81 -7.93
N PHE A 607 -31.93 -20.83 -7.27
CA PHE A 607 -31.59 -19.52 -7.84
C PHE A 607 -30.61 -19.65 -9.02
N ALA A 608 -29.59 -20.51 -8.88
CA ALA A 608 -28.64 -20.80 -9.95
C ALA A 608 -29.34 -21.34 -11.22
N LYS A 609 -30.40 -22.14 -11.05
CA LYS A 609 -31.17 -22.75 -12.16
C LYS A 609 -32.29 -21.86 -12.72
N ALA A 610 -32.73 -20.86 -11.96
CA ALA A 610 -33.79 -19.95 -12.40
C ALA A 610 -33.37 -19.19 -13.67
N PRO A 611 -34.28 -18.99 -14.63
CA PRO A 611 -34.02 -18.10 -15.75
C PRO A 611 -34.06 -16.63 -15.31
N VAL A 612 -33.54 -15.76 -16.16
CA VAL A 612 -33.89 -14.33 -16.15
C VAL A 612 -35.17 -14.12 -16.98
N PHE A 613 -35.86 -13.01 -16.77
CA PHE A 613 -37.03 -12.63 -17.54
C PHE A 613 -36.65 -12.21 -18.96
N VAL A 614 -37.50 -12.54 -19.92
CA VAL A 614 -37.35 -12.08 -21.30
C VAL A 614 -37.63 -10.58 -21.35
N ALA A 615 -36.67 -9.79 -21.87
CA ALA A 615 -36.69 -8.34 -21.86
C ALA A 615 -37.91 -7.73 -22.54
N THR A 616 -38.36 -8.30 -23.66
CA THR A 616 -39.52 -7.82 -24.43
C THR A 616 -40.88 -8.15 -23.80
N LYS A 617 -40.90 -8.79 -22.63
CA LYS A 617 -42.11 -9.20 -21.90
C LYS A 617 -42.27 -8.43 -20.59
N PRO A 618 -43.47 -8.41 -20.00
CA PRO A 618 -43.65 -7.82 -18.68
C PRO A 618 -42.70 -8.45 -17.65
N GLN A 619 -42.02 -7.61 -16.86
CA GLN A 619 -41.01 -8.00 -15.87
C GLN A 619 -41.64 -8.56 -14.58
N THR A 620 -42.54 -9.52 -14.73
CA THR A 620 -43.24 -10.24 -13.66
C THR A 620 -43.30 -11.73 -14.02
N THR A 621 -43.38 -12.61 -13.02
CA THR A 621 -43.50 -14.06 -13.25
C THR A 621 -44.67 -14.42 -14.16
N ALA A 622 -45.83 -13.79 -13.97
CA ALA A 622 -47.03 -14.03 -14.78
C ALA A 622 -46.92 -13.52 -16.23
N GLY A 623 -45.98 -12.62 -16.51
CA GLY A 623 -45.70 -12.10 -17.85
C GLY A 623 -44.80 -12.99 -18.70
N GLN A 624 -44.21 -14.05 -18.11
CA GLN A 624 -43.31 -14.96 -18.80
C GLN A 624 -44.02 -16.20 -19.32
N ASP A 625 -43.50 -16.82 -20.38
CA ASP A 625 -44.09 -18.04 -20.93
C ASP A 625 -43.85 -19.23 -20.00
N VAL A 626 -44.87 -20.08 -19.87
CA VAL A 626 -44.79 -21.37 -19.19
C VAL A 626 -44.13 -22.38 -20.13
N ILE A 627 -42.89 -22.75 -19.83
CA ILE A 627 -42.08 -23.68 -20.63
C ILE A 627 -41.72 -24.87 -19.75
N ASP A 628 -41.93 -26.09 -20.27
CA ASP A 628 -41.63 -27.32 -19.52
C ASP A 628 -40.16 -27.37 -19.10
N GLY A 629 -39.92 -27.74 -17.84
CA GLY A 629 -38.58 -27.79 -17.25
C GLY A 629 -37.96 -26.44 -16.84
N ILE A 630 -38.63 -25.30 -17.07
CA ILE A 630 -38.21 -23.97 -16.62
C ILE A 630 -39.09 -23.50 -15.47
N ASN A 631 -38.47 -23.17 -14.32
CA ASN A 631 -39.18 -22.70 -13.13
C ASN A 631 -38.74 -21.29 -12.76
N TYR A 632 -39.71 -20.38 -12.65
CA TYR A 632 -39.51 -18.99 -12.22
C TYR A 632 -39.64 -18.80 -10.71
N THR A 633 -40.25 -19.77 -10.02
CA THR A 633 -40.54 -19.75 -8.58
C THR A 633 -39.91 -20.94 -7.86
N PHE A 634 -39.59 -20.78 -6.58
CA PHE A 634 -39.18 -21.85 -5.68
C PHE A 634 -39.83 -21.67 -4.32
N LYS A 635 -40.68 -22.63 -3.90
CA LYS A 635 -41.30 -22.65 -2.57
C LYS A 635 -41.94 -21.28 -2.20
N ASP A 636 -42.79 -20.81 -3.09
CA ASP A 636 -43.50 -19.51 -3.02
C ASP A 636 -42.62 -18.25 -3.15
N ILE A 637 -41.32 -18.40 -3.42
CA ILE A 637 -40.41 -17.29 -3.72
C ILE A 637 -40.30 -17.12 -5.24
N GLU A 638 -40.54 -15.91 -5.75
CA GLU A 638 -40.33 -15.53 -7.16
C GLU A 638 -38.83 -15.35 -7.49
N ILE A 639 -38.03 -16.41 -7.40
CA ILE A 639 -36.57 -16.33 -7.53
C ILE A 639 -36.08 -15.70 -8.85
N ALA A 640 -36.80 -15.88 -9.96
CA ALA A 640 -36.46 -15.27 -11.24
C ALA A 640 -36.62 -13.75 -11.24
N LYS A 641 -37.54 -13.20 -10.43
CA LYS A 641 -37.72 -11.75 -10.25
C LYS A 641 -36.45 -11.11 -9.69
N TYR A 642 -35.91 -11.68 -8.61
CA TYR A 642 -34.71 -11.17 -7.96
C TYR A 642 -33.46 -11.35 -8.83
N LYS A 643 -33.35 -12.48 -9.55
CA LYS A 643 -32.27 -12.71 -10.50
C LYS A 643 -32.31 -11.72 -11.68
N SER A 644 -33.49 -11.40 -12.18
CA SER A 644 -33.68 -10.43 -13.27
C SER A 644 -33.42 -9.00 -12.82
N ALA A 645 -33.47 -8.71 -11.52
CA ALA A 645 -33.05 -7.44 -10.93
C ALA A 645 -31.52 -7.32 -10.76
N GLY A 646 -30.73 -8.27 -11.28
CA GLY A 646 -29.27 -8.27 -11.17
C GLY A 646 -28.72 -8.78 -9.83
N LEU A 647 -29.58 -9.33 -8.97
CA LEU A 647 -29.12 -9.92 -7.70
C LEU A 647 -28.52 -11.30 -7.93
N THR A 648 -27.55 -11.65 -7.08
CA THR A 648 -26.91 -12.95 -6.98
C THR A 648 -27.00 -13.45 -5.55
N ILE A 649 -26.91 -14.77 -5.35
CA ILE A 649 -26.80 -15.34 -4.00
C ILE A 649 -25.66 -16.35 -3.90
N LEU A 650 -25.01 -16.38 -2.74
CA LEU A 650 -23.92 -17.30 -2.42
C LEU A 650 -24.08 -17.85 -1.01
N TYR A 651 -24.15 -19.16 -0.87
CA TYR A 651 -24.09 -19.86 0.40
C TYR A 651 -22.63 -20.00 0.82
N GLN A 652 -22.32 -19.68 2.08
CA GLN A 652 -20.99 -19.93 2.64
C GLN A 652 -21.09 -20.51 4.04
N ASP A 653 -20.31 -21.57 4.25
CA ASP A 653 -19.98 -22.05 5.59
C ASP A 653 -18.82 -21.23 6.12
N LEU A 654 -19.06 -20.46 7.18
CA LEU A 654 -18.08 -19.55 7.77
C LEU A 654 -17.18 -20.27 8.78
N GLY A 655 -17.41 -21.57 9.02
CA GLY A 655 -16.68 -22.34 10.01
C GLY A 655 -16.82 -21.73 11.40
N THR A 656 -15.78 -21.93 12.22
CA THR A 656 -15.65 -21.29 13.54
C THR A 656 -14.80 -20.03 13.41
N PHE A 657 -15.30 -18.90 13.88
CA PHE A 657 -14.61 -17.62 13.81
C PHE A 657 -14.81 -16.78 15.07
N VAL A 658 -13.90 -15.83 15.29
CA VAL A 658 -13.83 -14.96 16.47
C VAL A 658 -13.82 -13.48 16.07
N ASN A 659 -13.87 -12.57 17.04
CA ASN A 659 -13.77 -11.13 16.79
C ASN A 659 -12.50 -10.75 16.02
N GLY A 660 -12.61 -9.76 15.13
CA GLY A 660 -11.53 -9.30 14.24
C GLY A 660 -11.38 -10.06 12.92
N THR A 661 -12.25 -11.03 12.64
CA THR A 661 -12.25 -11.79 11.37
C THR A 661 -13.25 -11.29 10.33
N MET A 662 -14.24 -10.50 10.76
CA MET A 662 -15.32 -9.98 9.92
C MET A 662 -15.37 -8.45 10.01
N VAL A 663 -16.02 -7.81 9.03
CA VAL A 663 -16.30 -6.37 9.05
C VAL A 663 -17.23 -5.98 10.20
N ALA A 664 -17.16 -4.72 10.64
CA ALA A 664 -17.77 -4.25 11.89
C ALA A 664 -19.27 -4.57 11.99
N GLU A 665 -20.04 -4.30 10.95
CA GLU A 665 -21.49 -4.51 10.92
C GLU A 665 -21.85 -6.00 11.11
N PHE A 666 -21.06 -6.89 10.51
CA PHE A 666 -21.22 -8.33 10.66
C PHE A 666 -20.81 -8.80 12.05
N SER A 667 -19.66 -8.34 12.54
CA SER A 667 -19.17 -8.63 13.89
C SER A 667 -20.16 -8.19 14.96
N ASP A 668 -20.80 -7.03 14.81
CA ASP A 668 -21.78 -6.50 15.77
C ASP A 668 -23.05 -7.37 15.84
N ALA A 669 -23.56 -7.81 14.68
CA ALA A 669 -24.70 -8.72 14.61
C ALA A 669 -24.39 -10.07 15.27
N VAL A 670 -23.23 -10.65 14.98
CA VAL A 670 -22.75 -11.90 15.57
C VAL A 670 -22.58 -11.76 17.08
N ARG A 671 -21.92 -10.68 17.53
CA ARG A 671 -21.67 -10.40 18.95
C ARG A 671 -22.99 -10.26 19.72
N THR A 672 -24.03 -9.69 19.11
CA THR A 672 -25.35 -9.58 19.73
C THR A 672 -25.96 -10.96 20.01
N LEU A 673 -25.86 -11.90 19.08
CA LEU A 673 -26.31 -13.28 19.29
C LEU A 673 -25.46 -13.99 20.35
N TRP A 674 -24.14 -13.87 20.29
CA TRP A 674 -23.23 -14.47 21.25
C TRP A 674 -23.47 -13.95 22.69
N LYS A 675 -23.68 -12.64 22.87
CA LYS A 675 -23.99 -12.05 24.19
C LYS A 675 -25.34 -12.52 24.76
N THR A 676 -26.27 -12.94 23.90
CA THR A 676 -27.58 -13.45 24.33
C THR A 676 -27.45 -14.86 24.93
N ASP A 677 -26.66 -15.75 24.32
CA ASP A 677 -26.32 -17.06 24.86
C ASP A 677 -24.94 -17.52 24.35
N PRO A 678 -23.85 -17.27 25.12
CA PRO A 678 -22.49 -17.57 24.70
C PRO A 678 -22.20 -19.08 24.67
N THR A 679 -23.12 -19.91 25.18
CA THR A 679 -23.02 -21.36 25.24
C THR A 679 -23.97 -22.08 24.28
N SER A 680 -24.72 -21.32 23.47
CA SER A 680 -25.78 -21.86 22.63
C SER A 680 -25.30 -23.00 21.73
N LYS A 681 -26.05 -24.10 21.76
CA LYS A 681 -25.95 -25.21 20.79
C LYS A 681 -27.15 -25.29 19.87
N THR A 682 -28.02 -24.29 19.92
CA THR A 682 -29.23 -24.22 19.11
C THR A 682 -29.07 -23.16 18.03
N PRO A 683 -29.27 -23.51 16.74
CA PRO A 683 -29.17 -22.55 15.67
C PRO A 683 -30.14 -21.38 15.81
N THR A 684 -29.62 -20.16 15.63
CA THR A 684 -30.35 -18.90 15.73
C THR A 684 -30.08 -18.05 14.51
N VAL A 685 -31.12 -17.43 13.95
CA VAL A 685 -31.03 -16.60 12.75
C VAL A 685 -31.08 -15.13 13.17
N TYR A 686 -30.12 -14.34 12.71
CA TYR A 686 -30.13 -12.90 12.98
C TYR A 686 -31.31 -12.24 12.26
N GLY A 687 -32.07 -11.38 12.97
CA GLY A 687 -33.18 -10.64 12.38
C GLY A 687 -34.35 -11.51 11.90
N LEU A 688 -34.50 -12.73 12.42
CA LEU A 688 -35.51 -13.70 11.94
C LEU A 688 -36.93 -13.12 11.95
N ASN A 689 -37.27 -12.32 12.97
CA ASN A 689 -38.58 -11.69 13.11
C ASN A 689 -38.45 -10.18 13.01
N PRO A 690 -39.45 -9.49 12.42
CA PRO A 690 -39.50 -8.05 12.52
C PRO A 690 -39.73 -7.62 13.97
N ASP A 691 -39.33 -6.41 14.31
CA ASP A 691 -39.54 -5.82 15.62
C ASP A 691 -41.05 -5.58 15.90
N GLY A 692 -41.35 -5.11 17.11
CA GLY A 692 -42.73 -4.79 17.51
C GLY A 692 -43.43 -3.72 16.66
N GLN A 693 -42.67 -3.00 15.82
CA GLN A 693 -43.16 -1.99 14.87
C GLN A 693 -43.21 -2.51 13.43
N LYS A 694 -42.95 -3.81 13.21
CA LYS A 694 -42.88 -4.50 11.92
C LYS A 694 -41.68 -4.12 11.04
N ASN A 695 -40.64 -3.50 11.61
CA ASN A 695 -39.40 -3.24 10.90
C ASN A 695 -38.51 -4.48 10.93
N TRP A 696 -37.91 -4.83 9.79
CA TRP A 696 -36.95 -5.92 9.71
C TRP A 696 -35.53 -5.43 10.00
N SER A 697 -34.76 -6.22 10.76
CA SER A 697 -33.34 -5.99 10.94
C SER A 697 -32.56 -6.68 9.84
N TYR A 698 -32.11 -5.92 8.84
CA TYR A 698 -31.24 -6.41 7.79
C TYR A 698 -29.78 -6.35 8.24
N LEU A 699 -29.03 -7.43 8.02
CA LEU A 699 -27.58 -7.39 8.13
C LEU A 699 -26.98 -6.98 6.78
N VAL A 700 -26.52 -5.74 6.68
CA VAL A 700 -25.94 -5.16 5.47
C VAL A 700 -24.47 -4.83 5.72
N THR A 701 -23.60 -5.21 4.81
CA THR A 701 -22.18 -4.85 4.83
C THR A 701 -21.78 -4.24 3.49
N GLU A 702 -20.51 -3.87 3.32
CA GLU A 702 -19.97 -3.49 2.02
C GLU A 702 -20.09 -4.60 0.94
N PHE A 703 -20.32 -5.85 1.34
CA PHE A 703 -20.43 -6.98 0.42
C PHE A 703 -21.87 -7.25 -0.06
N GLY A 704 -22.89 -6.76 0.64
CA GLY A 704 -24.29 -7.09 0.35
C GLY A 704 -25.15 -7.31 1.59
N TYR A 705 -26.30 -7.97 1.38
CA TYR A 705 -27.22 -8.34 2.45
C TYR A 705 -26.96 -9.79 2.89
N HIS A 706 -26.87 -10.04 4.20
CA HIS A 706 -26.50 -11.33 4.75
C HIS A 706 -27.64 -11.96 5.53
N VAL A 707 -28.13 -13.11 5.06
CA VAL A 707 -29.01 -13.97 5.86
C VAL A 707 -28.10 -14.86 6.73
N TYR A 708 -27.76 -14.38 7.93
CA TYR A 708 -26.83 -15.05 8.84
C TYR A 708 -27.52 -15.98 9.83
N VAL A 709 -26.96 -17.18 9.99
CA VAL A 709 -27.37 -18.20 10.95
C VAL A 709 -26.19 -18.56 11.84
N ASN A 710 -26.31 -18.24 13.13
CA ASN A 710 -25.41 -18.71 14.18
C ASN A 710 -25.79 -20.16 14.54
N LEU A 711 -24.93 -21.12 14.23
CA LEU A 711 -25.17 -22.54 14.50
C LEU A 711 -24.84 -22.92 15.94
N GLU A 712 -23.69 -22.44 16.43
CA GLU A 712 -23.21 -22.67 17.79
C GLU A 712 -22.43 -21.46 18.30
N SER A 713 -22.46 -21.26 19.61
CA SER A 713 -21.62 -20.29 20.31
C SER A 713 -20.67 -21.03 21.27
N TYR A 714 -19.50 -20.41 21.49
CA TYR A 714 -18.47 -20.92 22.39
C TYR A 714 -18.17 -19.87 23.45
N PRO A 715 -18.23 -20.22 24.75
CA PRO A 715 -18.00 -19.26 25.81
C PRO A 715 -16.53 -18.83 25.84
N LEU A 716 -16.29 -17.65 26.39
CA LEU A 716 -14.94 -17.19 26.66
C LEU A 716 -14.28 -18.12 27.68
N SER A 717 -13.06 -18.58 27.38
CA SER A 717 -12.29 -19.44 28.28
C SER A 717 -11.76 -18.65 29.49
N GLY A 718 -12.25 -18.99 30.69
CA GLY A 718 -11.72 -18.52 31.98
C GLY A 718 -11.26 -19.70 32.86
N TRP A 719 -10.63 -19.41 34.00
CA TRP A 719 -10.26 -20.45 34.97
C TRP A 719 -11.31 -20.62 36.09
N GLU A 720 -12.20 -19.64 36.25
CA GLU A 720 -13.40 -19.68 37.09
C GLU A 720 -14.52 -18.90 36.39
N VAL A 721 -15.76 -19.04 36.87
CA VAL A 721 -16.89 -18.23 36.40
C VAL A 721 -16.54 -16.75 36.54
N ASP A 722 -16.70 -16.00 35.46
CA ASP A 722 -16.40 -14.56 35.37
C ASP A 722 -14.94 -14.15 35.63
N LYS A 723 -13.99 -15.10 35.62
CA LYS A 723 -12.55 -14.80 35.76
C LYS A 723 -11.78 -15.08 34.47
N TYR A 724 -11.54 -14.00 33.73
CA TYR A 724 -10.84 -14.01 32.44
C TYR A 724 -9.55 -13.17 32.45
N ILE A 725 -9.55 -12.05 33.16
CA ILE A 725 -8.45 -11.08 33.19
C ILE A 725 -7.59 -11.34 34.44
N PRO A 726 -6.26 -11.49 34.30
CA PRO A 726 -5.38 -11.67 35.45
C PRO A 726 -5.33 -10.41 36.33
N THR A 727 -5.16 -10.62 37.63
CA THR A 727 -4.94 -9.55 38.62
C THR A 727 -3.50 -9.05 38.59
N LEU A 728 -3.25 -7.88 39.18
CA LEU A 728 -1.90 -7.32 39.31
C LEU A 728 -0.95 -8.28 40.03
N GLU A 729 -1.39 -8.87 41.16
CA GLU A 729 -0.60 -9.83 41.94
C GLU A 729 -0.18 -11.05 41.10
N GLN A 730 -1.10 -11.59 40.29
CA GLN A 730 -0.81 -12.73 39.42
C GLN A 730 0.22 -12.38 38.33
N ILE A 731 0.13 -11.18 37.76
CA ILE A 731 1.09 -10.70 36.77
C ILE A 731 2.46 -10.48 37.42
N GLN A 732 2.52 -9.87 38.60
CA GLN A 732 3.77 -9.64 39.33
C GLN A 732 4.47 -10.95 39.64
N LEU A 733 3.74 -11.94 40.16
CA LEU A 733 4.28 -13.29 40.42
C LEU A 733 4.81 -13.96 39.15
N TYR A 734 4.13 -13.78 38.01
CA TYR A 734 4.58 -14.31 36.72
C TYR A 734 5.84 -13.59 36.18
N LEU A 735 5.96 -12.29 36.41
CA LEU A 735 7.12 -11.51 35.98
C LEU A 735 8.37 -11.85 36.79
N GLU A 736 8.22 -12.18 38.07
CA GLU A 736 9.31 -12.67 38.93
C GLU A 736 9.79 -14.07 38.49
N ASP A 737 8.86 -15.00 38.27
CA ASP A 737 9.16 -16.34 37.77
C ASP A 737 8.00 -16.90 36.91
N PRO A 738 8.15 -16.93 35.57
CA PRO A 738 7.15 -17.51 34.67
C PRO A 738 6.87 -19.01 34.94
N SER A 739 7.80 -19.71 35.59
CA SER A 739 7.70 -21.14 35.91
C SER A 739 7.06 -21.40 37.26
N THR A 740 6.74 -20.37 38.05
CA THR A 740 6.18 -20.48 39.41
C THR A 740 5.00 -21.46 39.52
N ASP A 741 5.01 -22.29 40.57
CA ASP A 741 3.89 -23.19 40.91
C ASP A 741 2.71 -22.44 41.56
N GLY A 742 2.90 -21.15 41.92
CA GLY A 742 1.85 -20.30 42.50
C GLY A 742 0.77 -19.86 41.51
N LEU A 743 0.91 -20.17 40.22
CA LEU A 743 -0.09 -19.90 39.18
C LEU A 743 -0.48 -21.19 38.46
N THR A 744 -1.79 -21.38 38.28
CA THR A 744 -2.31 -22.46 37.45
C THR A 744 -1.98 -22.26 35.98
N VAL A 745 -1.99 -23.34 35.19
CA VAL A 745 -1.79 -23.27 33.73
C VAL A 745 -2.77 -22.31 33.07
N ALA A 746 -4.05 -22.31 33.49
CA ALA A 746 -5.06 -21.43 32.93
C ALA A 746 -4.80 -19.94 33.24
N GLN A 747 -4.33 -19.62 34.44
CA GLN A 747 -3.91 -18.25 34.80
C GLN A 747 -2.69 -17.80 33.98
N LYS A 748 -1.69 -18.67 33.81
CA LYS A 748 -0.52 -18.38 32.96
C LYS A 748 -0.95 -18.13 31.51
N THR A 749 -1.87 -18.94 30.97
CA THR A 749 -2.44 -18.74 29.63
C THR A 749 -3.15 -17.39 29.52
N ALA A 750 -3.95 -16.99 30.52
CA ALA A 750 -4.60 -15.69 30.53
C ALA A 750 -3.61 -14.52 30.54
N ILE A 751 -2.53 -14.61 31.34
CA ILE A 751 -1.45 -13.61 31.33
C ILE A 751 -0.82 -13.50 29.93
N THR A 752 -0.49 -14.64 29.31
CA THR A 752 0.09 -14.62 27.95
C THR A 752 -0.88 -14.13 26.87
N THR A 753 -2.20 -14.26 27.09
CA THR A 753 -3.23 -13.87 26.13
C THR A 753 -3.55 -12.37 26.21
N TYR A 754 -3.73 -11.85 27.43
CA TYR A 754 -4.24 -10.49 27.63
C TYR A 754 -3.13 -9.49 27.99
N PHE A 755 -2.18 -9.86 28.84
CA PHE A 755 -1.16 -8.92 29.35
C PHE A 755 0.06 -8.84 28.44
N THR A 756 0.64 -9.98 28.04
CA THR A 756 1.89 -10.02 27.27
C THR A 756 1.87 -9.18 25.99
N PRO A 757 0.82 -9.23 25.14
CA PRO A 757 0.77 -8.41 23.92
C PRO A 757 0.83 -6.91 24.20
N ILE A 758 0.16 -6.44 25.27
CA ILE A 758 0.16 -5.04 25.67
C ILE A 758 1.56 -4.66 26.16
N LYS A 759 2.20 -5.51 26.98
CA LYS A 759 3.56 -5.26 27.47
C LYS A 759 4.56 -5.18 26.33
N THR A 760 4.48 -6.13 25.39
CA THR A 760 5.36 -6.18 24.22
C THR A 760 5.25 -4.91 23.38
N GLU A 761 4.03 -4.38 23.18
CA GLU A 761 3.84 -3.12 22.45
C GLU A 761 4.36 -1.91 23.23
N LEU A 762 4.08 -1.82 24.54
CA LEU A 762 4.56 -0.73 25.39
C LEU A 762 6.09 -0.66 25.46
N THR A 763 6.77 -1.81 25.50
CA THR A 763 8.24 -1.88 25.47
C THR A 763 8.81 -1.98 24.04
N GLY A 764 7.95 -1.92 23.02
CA GLY A 764 8.33 -2.03 21.62
C GLY A 764 8.89 -0.72 21.06
N THR A 765 9.69 -0.83 19.99
CA THR A 765 10.38 0.31 19.35
C THR A 765 9.46 1.48 19.01
N ASN A 766 8.23 1.19 18.57
CA ASN A 766 7.26 2.22 18.18
C ASN A 766 6.80 3.06 19.38
N ASN A 767 6.39 2.42 20.48
CA ASN A 767 5.99 3.17 21.67
C ASN A 767 7.18 3.88 22.30
N VAL A 768 8.35 3.24 22.39
CA VAL A 768 9.58 3.89 22.88
C VAL A 768 9.88 5.17 22.09
N SER A 769 9.81 5.09 20.77
CA SER A 769 10.01 6.25 19.89
C SER A 769 8.94 7.31 20.13
N ALA A 770 7.66 6.93 20.15
CA ALA A 770 6.54 7.85 20.40
C ALA A 770 6.69 8.58 21.74
N GLN A 771 7.06 7.87 22.82
CA GLN A 771 7.32 8.49 24.12
C GLN A 771 8.52 9.45 24.08
N SER A 772 9.61 9.08 23.41
CA SER A 772 10.75 9.99 23.22
C SER A 772 10.33 11.27 22.49
N TYR A 773 9.59 11.18 21.38
CA TYR A 773 9.09 12.35 20.65
C TYR A 773 8.15 13.22 21.50
N ARG A 774 7.16 12.63 22.17
CA ARG A 774 6.24 13.37 23.07
C ARG A 774 7.00 14.17 24.11
N GLN A 775 8.04 13.56 24.68
CA GLN A 775 8.84 14.22 25.70
C GLN A 775 9.75 15.30 25.09
N MET A 776 10.43 15.04 23.97
CA MET A 776 11.27 16.03 23.28
C MET A 776 10.49 17.26 22.82
N MET A 777 9.22 17.10 22.43
CA MET A 777 8.32 18.20 22.07
C MET A 777 8.06 19.19 23.23
N THR A 778 8.33 18.79 24.48
CA THR A 778 8.20 19.68 25.65
C THR A 778 9.49 20.43 26.00
N ALA A 779 10.62 20.10 25.36
CA ALA A 779 11.91 20.71 25.64
C ALA A 779 11.99 22.16 25.10
N ASN A 780 12.62 23.05 25.86
CA ASN A 780 12.89 24.41 25.41
C ASN A 780 14.21 24.45 24.63
N ILE A 781 14.11 24.48 23.29
CA ILE A 781 15.24 24.40 22.37
C ILE A 781 15.44 25.74 21.67
N SER A 782 16.69 26.21 21.64
CA SER A 782 17.11 27.41 20.92
C SER A 782 18.16 27.06 19.87
N PHE A 783 17.77 27.05 18.60
CA PHE A 783 18.67 26.91 17.46
C PHE A 783 19.42 28.22 17.19
N GLN A 784 20.72 28.11 16.91
CA GLN A 784 21.62 29.24 16.63
C GLN A 784 21.88 29.43 15.12
N MET A 785 21.17 28.70 14.27
CA MET A 785 21.23 28.80 12.81
C MET A 785 19.83 29.07 12.24
N ALA A 786 19.74 29.86 11.18
CA ALA A 786 18.48 30.34 10.60
C ALA A 786 17.97 29.51 9.39
N THR A 787 18.50 28.29 9.18
CA THR A 787 18.17 27.45 8.01
C THR A 787 16.78 26.81 8.07
N PHE A 788 16.21 26.69 9.27
CA PHE A 788 14.84 26.25 9.56
C PHE A 788 14.37 26.89 10.87
N THR A 789 13.08 26.87 11.13
CA THR A 789 12.46 27.43 12.33
C THR A 789 12.16 26.38 13.39
N ASN A 790 11.91 26.81 14.63
CA ASN A 790 11.40 25.89 15.67
C ASN A 790 10.05 25.26 15.28
N ALA A 791 9.24 25.97 14.47
CA ALA A 791 7.97 25.43 13.99
C ALA A 791 8.20 24.27 13.02
N ASP A 792 9.19 24.36 12.12
CA ASP A 792 9.56 23.27 11.21
C ASP A 792 10.05 22.04 11.99
N PHE A 793 10.89 22.28 13.01
CA PHE A 793 11.38 21.23 13.92
C PHE A 793 10.23 20.51 14.63
N LEU A 794 9.29 21.27 15.23
CA LEU A 794 8.12 20.73 15.91
C LEU A 794 7.16 20.00 14.95
N ARG A 795 6.97 20.53 13.73
CA ARG A 795 6.15 19.87 12.69
C ARG A 795 6.72 18.51 12.33
N GLN A 796 8.03 18.41 12.08
CA GLN A 796 8.65 17.13 11.73
C GLN A 796 8.57 16.12 12.88
N MET A 797 8.77 16.55 14.13
CA MET A 797 8.55 15.69 15.30
C MET A 797 7.11 15.22 15.43
N ALA A 798 6.12 16.10 15.20
CA ALA A 798 4.71 15.75 15.26
C ALA A 798 4.33 14.71 14.20
N LEU A 799 4.83 14.84 12.97
CA LEU A 799 4.62 13.87 11.89
C LEU A 799 5.25 12.51 12.22
N LYS A 800 6.48 12.51 12.76
CA LYS A 800 7.13 11.27 13.22
C LYS A 800 6.36 10.63 14.37
N LEU A 801 5.90 11.43 15.33
CA LEU A 801 5.07 10.96 16.43
C LEU A 801 3.80 10.30 15.91
N ALA A 802 3.05 10.96 15.01
CA ALA A 802 1.85 10.39 14.42
C ALA A 802 2.12 9.06 13.68
N THR A 803 3.26 8.96 12.96
CA THR A 803 3.68 7.73 12.28
C THR A 803 3.87 6.55 13.24
N TYR A 804 4.49 6.78 14.40
CA TYR A 804 4.63 5.75 15.44
C TYR A 804 3.32 5.50 16.18
N GLU A 805 2.58 6.59 16.43
CA GLU A 805 1.16 6.70 16.79
C GLU A 805 0.37 5.56 16.16
N ASP A 806 0.25 5.67 14.84
CA ASP A 806 -0.58 4.85 13.96
C ASP A 806 -0.25 3.35 13.99
N GLN A 807 0.95 2.99 14.43
CA GLN A 807 1.39 1.59 14.55
C GLN A 807 1.08 0.96 15.91
N LEU A 808 0.56 1.72 16.88
CA LEU A 808 0.17 1.19 18.20
C LEU A 808 -1.29 0.75 18.21
N LYS A 809 -1.54 -0.48 18.65
CA LYS A 809 -2.88 -1.05 18.85
C LYS A 809 -3.51 -0.62 20.16
N TYR A 810 -2.72 -0.56 21.24
CA TYR A 810 -3.17 -0.23 22.59
C TYR A 810 -2.85 1.24 22.89
N ARG A 811 -3.88 2.09 22.77
CA ARG A 811 -3.79 3.53 23.06
C ARG A 811 -4.72 3.95 24.19
#